data_AF-A0A6G0US09-F1
#
_entry.id   AF-A0A6G0US09-F1
#
_cell.length_a   1.000
_cell.length_b   1.000
_cell.length_c   1.000
_cell.angle_alpha   90.00
_cell.angle_beta   90.00
_cell.angle_gamma   90.00
#
_symmetry.space_group_name_H-M   'P 1'
#
loop_
_entity.id
_entity.type
_entity.pdbx_description
1 polymer ?
#
loop_
_entity_poly.entity_id
_entity_poly.type
_entity_poly.pdbx_seq_one_letter_code
_entity_poly.pdbx_strand_id
1 'polypeptide(L)'
;MAEIKTHLRQLVNEGNTPEKFYDVCGVEKVVEKLQHIRMGSPEDFQKAAEDVCRILSIEESPDEHKEDFSKLSAQLVGPNENLTDEEKFNWYLLMDAINFHFFYPDGGRYNVTYKGNKYSGSMAASAAINAWIDENPGVLNPDVLSVVDEKEVEKAFKSDNGLDIPMLEERVDSIRSTFTKLKENGGSFFSIIKKCNWDAAEILLFILENFPSFDDVTKYKTPEGQEVEVAFCKRAQLLIADIFRNLGHLAEQKKLNMDFLTAFADYRVPQILRYYKLVNYDDYLDKKVREGFLEDPQLEVEIRIATIAACEYVSRCNNRPAADVDNAIWKKRRLVGSALDEEFPYHKLGFGELSSNLREALMSANFDFTSPTTMEAPISIPQYIEKCFAVIIFAKVDPLLASTSGFIEEKFGLATDSIEKIEPFSVGNPNVCVIFVCLKDPNWAAHVVQKYGNRYPGIRLRLASELLLNAASKRSDQLMGTISSEGAFHMLYRPPPPRIPVVSFNHRLPMRPNIAPGTHQHFSLSRVPNIPVIRPRMPSVIRRPPIPPLSTRGPPPVLIPRQLPRQSQTPQPSMDLTSAQEAVLVRSEKLDDDTPQVRGYDFNEGINYEKLLDSYLTTGFQATNLALAIEEVNKMIEARTEEPPIEEDVDPMFPYPEGKKRPACTIFLGYTSNLVSSGLRETIRYVVERDAVDCIVTSAGGIEEDFIKCLCPTFLGDFSLAGKALRAKGLNRIGNLLVPNDNYCAFEEWLMPILDQCLKEQEAGFQWTPSKLISRLGKEINNKDSICYWAYKNNIPVFCPALTDGSLGDMLYFHSVMNSPGLKLDIVEDLRHINTMAVKSFKSGVIILGGGMVKHHINNANLMRNGSDYTVFVNTGQEFDGSDSGARPDEAVSWGKVRSESKAVKVFADATLVFPLIVAKTFAKTQENGELKK
;
A
#
# COMPACT_ATOMS: atom_id res chain seq x y z
N MET A 1 -21.87 4.58 -9.08
CA MET A 1 -21.77 5.81 -8.25
C MET A 1 -22.88 5.88 -7.17
N ALA A 2 -24.16 5.74 -7.52
CA ALA A 2 -25.26 5.87 -6.55
C ALA A 2 -25.17 4.92 -5.34
N GLU A 3 -24.64 3.71 -5.53
CA GLU A 3 -24.37 2.75 -4.44
C GLU A 3 -23.33 3.29 -3.45
N ILE A 4 -22.21 3.85 -3.94
CA ILE A 4 -21.15 4.45 -3.12
C ILE A 4 -21.69 5.63 -2.29
N LYS A 5 -22.44 6.55 -2.92
CA LYS A 5 -23.08 7.68 -2.21
C LYS A 5 -24.08 7.18 -1.14
N THR A 6 -24.81 6.10 -1.43
CA THR A 6 -25.75 5.49 -0.46
C THR A 6 -25.03 4.81 0.70
N HIS A 7 -23.96 4.07 0.43
CA HIS A 7 -23.18 3.34 1.42
C HIS A 7 -22.43 4.30 2.37
N LEU A 8 -21.76 5.31 1.83
CA LEU A 8 -21.16 6.40 2.62
C LEU A 8 -22.20 7.08 3.52
N ARG A 9 -23.38 7.43 2.97
CA ARG A 9 -24.47 8.06 3.73
C ARG A 9 -24.99 7.17 4.86
N GLN A 10 -25.10 5.86 4.65
CA GLN A 10 -25.46 4.91 5.71
C GLN A 10 -24.44 4.96 6.85
N LEU A 11 -23.16 4.78 6.52
CA LEU A 11 -22.07 4.67 7.50
C LEU A 11 -21.92 5.96 8.33
N VAL A 12 -21.98 7.13 7.67
CA VAL A 12 -22.01 8.45 8.33
C VAL A 12 -23.23 8.58 9.26
N ASN A 13 -24.44 8.26 8.80
CA ASN A 13 -25.67 8.41 9.58
C ASN A 13 -25.75 7.48 10.80
N GLU A 14 -25.15 6.29 10.73
CA GLU A 14 -25.14 5.33 11.85
C GLU A 14 -24.08 5.66 12.92
N GLY A 15 -23.16 6.60 12.65
CA GLY A 15 -21.94 6.77 13.44
C GLY A 15 -20.94 5.61 13.26
N ASN A 16 -21.18 4.77 12.25
CA ASN A 16 -20.37 3.62 11.84
C ASN A 16 -19.50 4.00 10.62
N THR A 17 -18.94 5.21 10.60
CA THR A 17 -18.01 5.68 9.56
C THR A 17 -16.94 4.59 9.32
N PRO A 18 -16.70 4.14 8.07
CA PRO A 18 -15.77 3.05 7.85
C PRO A 18 -14.37 3.55 8.22
N GLU A 19 -13.50 2.65 8.69
CA GLU A 19 -12.16 3.07 9.12
C GLU A 19 -11.39 3.68 7.94
N LYS A 20 -11.63 3.22 6.70
CA LYS A 20 -11.07 3.82 5.48
C LYS A 20 -12.06 3.92 4.32
N PHE A 21 -11.85 4.92 3.45
CA PHE A 21 -12.50 5.01 2.14
C PHE A 21 -12.11 3.84 1.22
N TYR A 22 -10.93 3.23 1.44
CA TYR A 22 -10.46 2.03 0.75
C TYR A 22 -11.51 0.90 0.73
N ASP A 23 -12.17 0.69 1.87
CA ASP A 23 -13.10 -0.43 2.11
C ASP A 23 -14.38 -0.29 1.26
N VAL A 24 -14.78 0.96 0.97
CA VAL A 24 -15.99 1.31 0.20
C VAL A 24 -15.71 1.67 -1.26
N CYS A 25 -14.47 1.98 -1.63
CA CYS A 25 -14.11 2.44 -2.97
C CYS A 25 -14.00 1.31 -4.02
N GLY A 26 -14.02 0.05 -3.58
CA GLY A 26 -14.07 -1.14 -4.45
C GLY A 26 -12.71 -1.69 -4.90
N VAL A 27 -11.61 -0.99 -4.63
CA VAL A 27 -10.24 -1.40 -5.01
C VAL A 27 -9.87 -2.79 -4.49
N GLU A 28 -10.21 -3.12 -3.24
CA GLU A 28 -9.91 -4.42 -2.64
C GLU A 28 -10.54 -5.60 -3.40
N LYS A 29 -11.69 -5.38 -4.05
CA LYS A 29 -12.44 -6.42 -4.79
C LYS A 29 -11.78 -6.82 -6.12
N VAL A 30 -10.76 -6.07 -6.56
CA VAL A 30 -10.15 -6.16 -7.89
C VAL A 30 -8.62 -6.11 -7.92
N VAL A 31 -7.94 -5.69 -6.84
CA VAL A 31 -6.47 -5.59 -6.81
C VAL A 31 -5.74 -6.91 -7.12
N GLU A 32 -6.25 -8.05 -6.64
CA GLU A 32 -5.68 -9.37 -6.94
C GLU A 32 -5.97 -9.85 -8.38
N LYS A 33 -6.85 -9.14 -9.11
CA LYS A 33 -7.34 -9.50 -10.46
C LYS A 33 -6.78 -8.60 -11.57
N LEU A 34 -5.78 -7.77 -11.26
CA LEU A 34 -5.09 -6.92 -12.23
C LEU A 34 -4.38 -7.77 -13.29
N GLN A 35 -4.53 -7.45 -14.56
CA GLN A 35 -4.00 -8.25 -15.67
C GLN A 35 -2.52 -7.95 -15.88
N HIS A 36 -2.16 -6.67 -15.94
CA HIS A 36 -0.85 -6.17 -16.36
C HIS A 36 0.03 -5.65 -15.21
N ILE A 37 -0.48 -5.68 -13.97
CA ILE A 37 0.24 -5.20 -12.78
C ILE A 37 0.38 -6.30 -11.74
N ARG A 38 1.54 -6.38 -11.09
CA ARG A 38 1.80 -7.19 -9.89
C ARG A 38 2.25 -6.29 -8.74
N MET A 39 1.66 -6.49 -7.56
CA MET A 39 2.08 -5.79 -6.34
C MET A 39 3.48 -6.26 -5.90
N GLY A 40 4.16 -5.45 -5.09
CA GLY A 40 5.48 -5.78 -4.53
C GLY A 40 5.48 -6.89 -3.48
N SER A 41 6.66 -7.23 -2.96
CA SER A 41 6.79 -8.14 -1.80
C SER A 41 6.48 -7.42 -0.49
N PRO A 42 6.09 -8.13 0.59
CA PRO A 42 5.97 -7.56 1.94
C PRO A 42 7.23 -6.79 2.38
N GLU A 43 8.41 -7.28 1.97
CA GLU A 43 9.71 -6.66 2.23
C GLU A 43 9.89 -5.34 1.47
N ASP A 44 9.42 -5.24 0.23
CA ASP A 44 9.40 -3.96 -0.52
C ASP A 44 8.47 -2.95 0.15
N PHE A 45 7.26 -3.39 0.58
CA PHE A 45 6.29 -2.54 1.29
C PHE A 45 6.83 -2.02 2.63
N GLN A 46 7.44 -2.89 3.43
CA GLN A 46 8.07 -2.52 4.70
C GLN A 46 9.18 -1.49 4.51
N LYS A 47 10.06 -1.71 3.53
CA LYS A 47 11.18 -0.80 3.20
C LYS A 47 10.69 0.57 2.71
N ALA A 48 9.58 0.63 1.98
CA ALA A 48 8.96 1.89 1.60
C ALA A 48 8.30 2.58 2.80
N ALA A 49 7.68 1.84 3.70
CA ALA A 49 7.09 2.35 4.95
C ALA A 49 8.14 3.04 5.86
N GLU A 50 9.34 2.48 5.97
CA GLU A 50 10.47 3.06 6.71
C GLU A 50 10.94 4.40 6.11
N ASP A 51 11.08 4.47 4.78
CA ASP A 51 11.52 5.71 4.11
C ASP A 51 10.42 6.78 4.09
N VAL A 52 9.14 6.38 4.08
CA VAL A 52 7.99 7.27 4.31
C VAL A 52 7.99 7.82 5.75
N CYS A 53 8.22 6.98 6.76
CA CYS A 53 8.38 7.45 8.13
C CYS A 53 9.53 8.45 8.27
N ARG A 54 10.69 8.17 7.65
CA ARG A 54 11.82 9.10 7.60
C ARG A 54 11.45 10.45 6.98
N ILE A 55 10.68 10.46 5.90
CA ILE A 55 10.21 11.70 5.26
C ILE A 55 9.29 12.48 6.20
N LEU A 56 8.25 11.83 6.74
CA LEU A 56 7.27 12.48 7.61
C LEU A 56 7.91 13.04 8.89
N SER A 57 8.81 12.30 9.53
CA SER A 57 9.48 12.78 10.76
C SER A 57 10.53 13.87 10.54
N ILE A 58 11.00 14.10 9.30
CA ILE A 58 11.77 15.32 8.97
C ILE A 58 10.85 16.53 8.89
N GLU A 59 9.61 16.37 8.42
CA GLU A 59 8.61 17.46 8.37
C GLU A 59 8.03 17.80 9.75
N GLU A 60 7.93 16.81 10.64
CA GLU A 60 7.51 16.96 12.05
C GLU A 60 8.61 17.58 12.95
N SER A 61 9.86 17.70 12.46
CA SER A 61 11.00 18.16 13.26
C SER A 61 11.05 19.69 13.45
N PRO A 62 11.39 20.21 14.64
CA PRO A 62 11.66 21.63 14.86
C PRO A 62 12.87 22.18 14.08
N ASP A 63 13.98 21.46 13.98
CA ASP A 63 15.31 22.06 13.73
C ASP A 63 16.12 21.51 12.53
N GLU A 64 17.00 22.40 12.05
CA GLU A 64 18.14 22.31 11.09
C GLU A 64 18.06 21.44 9.81
N HIS A 65 17.46 20.25 9.79
CA HIS A 65 17.35 19.44 8.56
C HIS A 65 16.36 19.99 7.51
N LYS A 66 15.81 21.19 7.73
CA LYS A 66 14.85 21.89 6.87
C LYS A 66 15.45 22.43 5.57
N GLU A 67 16.76 22.44 5.36
CA GLU A 67 17.34 23.02 4.13
C GLU A 67 16.84 22.37 2.84
N ASP A 68 16.76 21.04 2.75
CA ASP A 68 16.35 20.38 1.49
C ASP A 68 14.83 20.29 1.31
N PHE A 69 14.08 20.23 2.41
CA PHE A 69 12.61 20.31 2.36
C PHE A 69 12.11 21.75 2.15
N SER A 70 12.83 22.78 2.61
CA SER A 70 12.47 24.19 2.34
C SER A 70 12.76 24.60 0.89
N LYS A 71 13.82 24.07 0.27
CA LYS A 71 14.02 24.13 -1.20
C LYS A 71 12.86 23.47 -1.97
N LEU A 72 12.21 22.46 -1.37
CA LEU A 72 11.03 21.79 -1.94
C LEU A 72 9.75 22.64 -1.80
N SER A 73 9.51 23.23 -0.61
CA SER A 73 8.32 24.05 -0.34
C SER A 73 8.37 25.41 -1.04
N ALA A 74 9.56 25.99 -1.25
CA ALA A 74 9.77 27.17 -2.09
C ALA A 74 9.39 26.95 -3.57
N GLN A 75 9.12 25.70 -3.99
CA GLN A 75 8.59 25.34 -5.30
C GLN A 75 7.14 24.83 -5.26
N LEU A 76 6.38 25.19 -4.21
CA LEU A 76 4.92 25.02 -4.13
C LEU A 76 4.25 26.39 -4.30
N VAL A 77 3.02 26.40 -4.80
CA VAL A 77 2.20 27.62 -4.92
C VAL A 77 0.88 27.36 -4.22
N GLY A 78 0.76 27.86 -2.99
CA GLY A 78 -0.49 27.86 -2.22
C GLY A 78 -1.37 29.08 -2.54
N PRO A 79 -2.44 29.31 -1.76
CA PRO A 79 -3.27 30.51 -1.88
C PRO A 79 -2.49 31.81 -1.66
N ASN A 80 -2.93 32.87 -2.33
CA ASN A 80 -2.37 34.22 -2.20
C ASN A 80 -2.43 34.70 -0.72
N GLU A 81 -1.30 35.20 -0.20
CA GLU A 81 -1.13 35.58 1.21
C GLU A 81 -2.12 36.66 1.68
N ASN A 82 -2.63 37.47 0.75
CA ASN A 82 -3.59 38.54 1.04
C ASN A 82 -5.04 38.06 1.25
N LEU A 83 -5.33 36.78 1.01
CA LEU A 83 -6.68 36.22 1.18
C LEU A 83 -7.01 36.02 2.67
N THR A 84 -8.26 36.28 3.04
CA THR A 84 -8.81 35.83 4.33
C THR A 84 -8.84 34.30 4.39
N ASP A 85 -8.86 33.73 5.60
CA ASP A 85 -8.88 32.27 5.74
C ASP A 85 -10.10 31.62 5.09
N GLU A 86 -11.25 32.30 5.11
CA GLU A 86 -12.47 31.85 4.43
C GLU A 86 -12.33 31.83 2.89
N GLU A 87 -11.67 32.84 2.31
CA GLU A 87 -11.34 32.84 0.88
C GLU A 87 -10.34 31.73 0.50
N LYS A 88 -9.44 31.32 1.41
CA LYS A 88 -8.51 30.20 1.15
C LYS A 88 -9.27 28.89 0.93
N PHE A 89 -10.39 28.63 1.63
CA PHE A 89 -11.24 27.45 1.33
C PHE A 89 -11.84 27.52 -0.09
N ASN A 90 -12.31 28.69 -0.52
CA ASN A 90 -12.81 28.87 -1.89
C ASN A 90 -11.67 28.77 -2.94
N TRP A 91 -10.43 29.17 -2.60
CA TRP A 91 -9.25 28.99 -3.44
C TRP A 91 -8.91 27.51 -3.66
N TYR A 92 -8.89 26.70 -2.59
CA TYR A 92 -8.66 25.26 -2.72
C TYR A 92 -9.77 24.59 -3.52
N LEU A 93 -11.04 24.94 -3.29
CA LEU A 93 -12.18 24.46 -4.09
C LEU A 93 -12.02 24.80 -5.57
N LEU A 94 -11.61 26.03 -5.92
CA LEU A 94 -11.34 26.43 -7.30
C LEU A 94 -10.20 25.61 -7.92
N MET A 95 -9.09 25.46 -7.21
CA MET A 95 -7.92 24.73 -7.69
C MET A 95 -8.24 23.26 -7.97
N ASP A 96 -8.89 22.54 -7.03
CA ASP A 96 -9.23 21.13 -7.23
C ASP A 96 -10.44 20.89 -8.13
N ALA A 97 -11.34 21.87 -8.30
CA ALA A 97 -12.33 21.83 -9.38
C ALA A 97 -11.67 21.81 -10.77
N ILE A 98 -10.42 22.28 -10.91
CA ILE A 98 -9.66 22.26 -12.18
C ILE A 98 -8.38 21.39 -12.14
N ASN A 99 -8.13 20.60 -11.10
CA ASN A 99 -6.88 19.85 -10.92
C ASN A 99 -6.81 18.54 -11.75
N PHE A 100 -7.01 18.67 -13.06
CA PHE A 100 -6.96 17.61 -14.05
C PHE A 100 -6.18 18.04 -15.31
N HIS A 101 -5.59 17.06 -16.00
CA HIS A 101 -4.93 17.13 -17.32
C HIS A 101 -4.17 18.44 -17.68
N PHE A 102 -2.85 18.46 -17.50
CA PHE A 102 -1.99 19.62 -17.78
C PHE A 102 -1.02 19.40 -18.96
N PHE A 103 -1.36 18.53 -19.91
CA PHE A 103 -0.52 18.20 -21.06
C PHE A 103 -1.07 18.73 -22.38
N TYR A 104 -0.16 19.10 -23.29
CA TYR A 104 -0.49 19.42 -24.68
C TYR A 104 -0.43 18.16 -25.56
N PRO A 105 -1.09 18.13 -26.74
CA PRO A 105 -1.12 16.94 -27.60
C PRO A 105 0.25 16.49 -28.15
N ASP A 106 1.25 17.36 -28.13
CA ASP A 106 2.66 17.06 -28.43
C ASP A 106 3.43 16.43 -27.24
N GLY A 107 2.77 16.30 -26.09
CA GLY A 107 3.34 15.80 -24.84
C GLY A 107 3.97 16.87 -23.95
N GLY A 108 3.98 18.15 -24.37
CA GLY A 108 4.42 19.30 -23.59
C GLY A 108 3.55 19.56 -22.36
N ARG A 109 3.99 20.46 -21.46
CA ARG A 109 3.29 20.79 -20.20
C ARG A 109 2.77 22.23 -20.20
N TYR A 110 1.58 22.42 -19.63
CA TYR A 110 1.09 23.75 -19.25
C TYR A 110 2.10 24.45 -18.33
N ASN A 111 2.37 25.74 -18.57
CA ASN A 111 3.43 26.49 -17.90
C ASN A 111 3.14 28.00 -17.86
N VAL A 112 3.41 28.63 -16.72
CA VAL A 112 3.09 30.04 -16.40
C VAL A 112 4.20 30.63 -15.55
N THR A 113 4.61 31.86 -15.82
CA THR A 113 5.55 32.65 -15.02
C THR A 113 4.80 33.65 -14.14
N TYR A 114 5.00 33.57 -12.82
CA TYR A 114 4.34 34.41 -11.82
C TYR A 114 5.33 34.90 -10.77
N LYS A 115 5.26 36.19 -10.42
CA LYS A 115 6.17 36.88 -9.49
C LYS A 115 7.67 36.55 -9.73
N GLY A 116 8.06 36.43 -11.01
CA GLY A 116 9.43 36.14 -11.47
C GLY A 116 9.82 34.66 -11.56
N ASN A 117 9.00 33.74 -11.03
CA ASN A 117 9.27 32.30 -11.04
C ASN A 117 8.43 31.58 -12.11
N LYS A 118 9.01 30.57 -12.78
CA LYS A 118 8.32 29.79 -13.81
C LYS A 118 7.84 28.44 -13.28
N TYR A 119 6.55 28.18 -13.40
CA TYR A 119 5.87 26.98 -12.91
C TYR A 119 5.39 26.09 -14.07
N SER A 120 5.05 24.83 -13.78
CA SER A 120 4.42 23.91 -14.76
C SER A 120 3.46 22.92 -14.11
N GLY A 121 2.54 22.37 -14.90
CA GLY A 121 1.52 21.44 -14.40
C GLY A 121 0.49 22.13 -13.49
N SER A 122 0.05 21.44 -12.44
CA SER A 122 -0.86 21.99 -11.44
C SER A 122 -0.32 23.26 -10.77
N MET A 123 0.98 23.33 -10.48
CA MET A 123 1.61 24.53 -9.90
C MET A 123 1.50 25.77 -10.82
N ALA A 124 1.42 25.59 -12.14
CA ALA A 124 1.15 26.69 -13.06
C ALA A 124 -0.31 27.14 -13.02
N ALA A 125 -1.26 26.24 -12.72
CA ALA A 125 -2.66 26.61 -12.50
C ALA A 125 -2.84 27.34 -11.16
N SER A 126 -2.19 26.90 -10.08
CA SER A 126 -2.12 27.63 -8.80
C SER A 126 -1.55 29.05 -8.98
N ALA A 127 -0.48 29.17 -9.79
CA ALA A 127 0.12 30.46 -10.13
C ALA A 127 -0.83 31.35 -10.97
N ALA A 128 -1.54 30.78 -11.94
CA ALA A 128 -2.55 31.46 -12.74
C ALA A 128 -3.74 31.97 -11.89
N ILE A 129 -4.24 31.16 -10.95
CA ILE A 129 -5.29 31.59 -9.99
C ILE A 129 -4.79 32.79 -9.17
N ASN A 130 -3.57 32.73 -8.64
CA ASN A 130 -3.01 33.83 -7.85
C ASN A 130 -2.77 35.10 -8.68
N ALA A 131 -2.40 34.98 -9.95
CA ALA A 131 -2.31 36.10 -10.89
C ALA A 131 -3.68 36.70 -11.23
N TRP A 132 -4.70 35.85 -11.46
CA TRP A 132 -6.07 36.29 -11.72
C TRP A 132 -6.67 37.04 -10.53
N ILE A 133 -6.35 36.61 -9.29
CA ILE A 133 -6.70 37.29 -8.03
C ILE A 133 -5.94 38.61 -7.85
N ASP A 134 -4.63 38.64 -8.13
CA ASP A 134 -3.82 39.88 -8.07
C ASP A 134 -4.35 40.94 -9.08
N GLU A 135 -4.86 40.51 -10.24
CA GLU A 135 -5.51 41.40 -11.21
C GLU A 135 -6.98 41.73 -10.87
N ASN A 136 -7.71 40.82 -10.22
CA ASN A 136 -9.17 40.92 -9.98
C ASN A 136 -9.51 40.54 -8.53
N PRO A 137 -9.26 41.42 -7.55
CA PRO A 137 -9.61 41.17 -6.15
C PRO A 137 -11.10 40.85 -5.97
N GLY A 138 -11.40 39.80 -5.20
CA GLY A 138 -12.76 39.31 -4.99
C GLY A 138 -13.28 38.32 -6.04
N VAL A 139 -12.48 37.91 -7.03
CA VAL A 139 -12.88 36.90 -8.03
C VAL A 139 -13.29 35.55 -7.42
N LEU A 140 -12.81 35.19 -6.22
CA LEU A 140 -13.24 33.98 -5.48
C LEU A 140 -14.68 34.02 -4.96
N ASN A 141 -15.43 35.11 -5.20
CA ASN A 141 -16.85 35.21 -4.90
C ASN A 141 -17.65 34.27 -5.85
N PRO A 142 -18.51 33.38 -5.32
CA PRO A 142 -19.38 32.53 -6.12
C PRO A 142 -20.31 33.28 -7.08
N ASP A 143 -20.72 34.51 -6.76
CA ASP A 143 -21.51 35.36 -7.67
C ASP A 143 -20.76 35.74 -8.96
N VAL A 144 -19.42 35.68 -8.95
CA VAL A 144 -18.57 35.88 -10.12
C VAL A 144 -18.30 34.54 -10.81
N LEU A 145 -17.76 33.57 -10.09
CA LEU A 145 -17.31 32.29 -10.68
C LEU A 145 -18.45 31.39 -11.19
N SER A 146 -19.68 31.52 -10.66
CA SER A 146 -20.85 30.81 -11.20
C SER A 146 -21.21 31.22 -12.63
N VAL A 147 -20.81 32.43 -13.07
CA VAL A 147 -21.18 33.02 -14.38
C VAL A 147 -19.98 33.51 -15.20
N VAL A 148 -18.75 33.21 -14.79
CA VAL A 148 -17.49 33.66 -15.43
C VAL A 148 -17.46 33.41 -16.94
N ASP A 149 -16.92 34.34 -17.73
CA ASP A 149 -16.82 34.17 -19.19
C ASP A 149 -15.69 33.23 -19.62
N GLU A 150 -15.87 32.54 -20.74
CA GLU A 150 -14.88 31.62 -21.30
C GLU A 150 -13.57 32.36 -21.66
N LYS A 151 -13.64 33.61 -22.12
CA LYS A 151 -12.46 34.43 -22.44
C LYS A 151 -11.76 34.99 -21.21
N GLU A 152 -12.47 35.16 -20.11
CA GLU A 152 -11.85 35.56 -18.85
C GLU A 152 -10.97 34.43 -18.32
N VAL A 153 -11.48 33.19 -18.35
CA VAL A 153 -10.70 31.99 -18.00
C VAL A 153 -9.58 31.74 -19.03
N GLU A 154 -9.82 31.96 -20.34
CA GLU A 154 -8.77 31.91 -21.38
C GLU A 154 -7.61 32.85 -21.07
N LYS A 155 -7.92 34.10 -20.69
CA LYS A 155 -6.93 35.12 -20.32
C LYS A 155 -6.21 34.75 -19.02
N ALA A 156 -6.97 34.42 -17.96
CA ALA A 156 -6.45 34.10 -16.64
C ALA A 156 -5.49 32.90 -16.66
N PHE A 157 -5.79 31.89 -17.48
CA PHE A 157 -5.01 30.66 -17.61
C PHE A 157 -4.20 30.58 -18.91
N LYS A 158 -3.87 31.70 -19.57
CA LYS A 158 -2.99 31.70 -20.75
C LYS A 158 -1.56 31.29 -20.36
N SER A 159 -0.92 30.44 -21.16
CA SER A 159 0.45 29.99 -20.90
C SER A 159 1.52 30.98 -21.38
N ASP A 160 2.74 30.87 -20.86
CA ASP A 160 3.90 31.70 -21.29
C ASP A 160 4.19 31.60 -22.79
N ASN A 161 3.80 30.49 -23.44
CA ASN A 161 3.95 30.28 -24.88
C ASN A 161 2.68 30.60 -25.68
N GLY A 162 1.74 31.34 -25.10
CA GLY A 162 0.54 31.86 -25.78
C GLY A 162 -0.53 30.82 -26.11
N LEU A 163 -0.44 29.63 -25.51
CA LEU A 163 -1.43 28.57 -25.66
C LEU A 163 -2.48 28.68 -24.54
N ASP A 164 -3.65 28.09 -24.79
CA ASP A 164 -4.67 27.91 -23.77
C ASP A 164 -4.23 26.86 -22.75
N ILE A 165 -4.85 26.86 -21.57
CA ILE A 165 -4.74 25.72 -20.65
C ILE A 165 -5.45 24.51 -21.27
N PRO A 166 -4.87 23.29 -21.25
CA PRO A 166 -5.52 22.10 -21.80
C PRO A 166 -6.89 21.84 -21.17
N MET A 167 -7.90 21.51 -21.99
CA MET A 167 -9.31 21.33 -21.58
C MET A 167 -9.97 22.61 -21.01
N LEU A 168 -9.77 23.76 -21.66
CA LEU A 168 -10.37 25.05 -21.27
C LEU A 168 -11.90 25.01 -21.12
N GLU A 169 -12.63 24.44 -22.10
CA GLU A 169 -14.10 24.34 -22.05
C GLU A 169 -14.55 23.56 -20.81
N GLU A 170 -13.97 22.38 -20.56
CA GLU A 170 -14.28 21.56 -19.38
C GLU A 170 -13.90 22.24 -18.05
N ARG A 171 -12.88 23.11 -18.02
CA ARG A 171 -12.54 23.91 -16.83
C ARG A 171 -13.59 24.99 -16.59
N VAL A 172 -14.01 25.71 -17.62
CA VAL A 172 -15.05 26.75 -17.52
C VAL A 172 -16.36 26.14 -17.03
N ASP A 173 -16.77 25.01 -17.58
CA ASP A 173 -17.97 24.29 -17.14
C ASP A 173 -17.82 23.74 -15.70
N SER A 174 -16.64 23.23 -15.33
CA SER A 174 -16.35 22.79 -13.95
C SER A 174 -16.38 23.94 -12.95
N ILE A 175 -15.79 25.10 -13.26
CA ILE A 175 -15.80 26.31 -12.42
C ILE A 175 -17.24 26.79 -12.23
N ARG A 176 -17.99 27.00 -13.32
CA ARG A 176 -19.39 27.47 -13.27
C ARG A 176 -20.27 26.52 -12.46
N SER A 177 -20.17 25.22 -12.71
CA SER A 177 -20.93 24.20 -11.98
C SER A 177 -20.60 24.21 -10.48
N THR A 178 -19.29 24.19 -10.15
CA THR A 178 -18.81 24.15 -8.76
C THR A 178 -19.24 25.39 -7.98
N PHE A 179 -19.06 26.59 -8.54
CA PHE A 179 -19.40 27.83 -7.84
C PHE A 179 -20.90 28.14 -7.84
N THR A 180 -21.68 27.62 -8.80
CA THR A 180 -23.14 27.61 -8.69
C THR A 180 -23.60 26.75 -7.51
N LYS A 181 -23.04 25.53 -7.36
CA LYS A 181 -23.39 24.63 -6.24
C LYS A 181 -22.87 25.12 -4.89
N LEU A 182 -21.75 25.84 -4.87
CA LEU A 182 -21.30 26.57 -3.68
C LEU A 182 -22.28 27.68 -3.30
N LYS A 183 -22.72 28.50 -4.26
CA LYS A 183 -23.69 29.58 -4.07
C LYS A 183 -25.03 29.06 -3.52
N GLU A 184 -25.57 27.98 -4.10
CA GLU A 184 -26.77 27.28 -3.59
C GLU A 184 -26.63 26.85 -2.11
N ASN A 185 -25.43 26.46 -1.68
CA ASN A 185 -25.13 25.97 -0.33
C ASN A 185 -24.70 27.05 0.69
N GLY A 186 -24.75 28.33 0.30
CA GLY A 186 -24.46 29.49 1.16
C GLY A 186 -23.16 30.23 0.86
N GLY A 187 -22.52 29.96 -0.28
CA GLY A 187 -21.42 30.75 -0.84
C GLY A 187 -20.03 30.59 -0.19
N SER A 188 -19.93 29.89 0.94
CA SER A 188 -18.70 29.73 1.72
C SER A 188 -18.37 28.25 1.89
N PHE A 189 -17.22 27.80 1.36
CA PHE A 189 -16.80 26.42 1.53
C PHE A 189 -16.33 26.15 2.97
N PHE A 190 -15.79 27.17 3.65
CA PHE A 190 -15.54 27.13 5.10
C PHE A 190 -16.81 26.82 5.90
N SER A 191 -17.94 27.42 5.53
CA SER A 191 -19.25 27.16 6.15
C SER A 191 -19.76 25.74 5.87
N ILE A 192 -19.38 25.12 4.75
CA ILE A 192 -19.65 23.70 4.47
C ILE A 192 -18.78 22.81 5.36
N ILE A 193 -17.47 23.04 5.45
CA ILE A 193 -16.56 22.31 6.34
C ILE A 193 -17.02 22.37 7.81
N LYS A 194 -17.52 23.52 8.28
CA LYS A 194 -18.12 23.67 9.62
C LYS A 194 -19.40 22.85 9.82
N LYS A 195 -20.29 22.77 8.81
CA LYS A 195 -21.52 21.95 8.83
C LYS A 195 -21.16 20.46 8.90
N CYS A 196 -20.21 20.02 8.08
CA CYS A 196 -19.67 18.66 8.03
C CYS A 196 -18.67 18.37 9.16
N ASN A 197 -18.80 19.05 10.30
CA ASN A 197 -18.07 18.87 11.55
C ASN A 197 -16.52 18.75 11.49
N TRP A 198 -15.86 19.18 10.42
CA TRP A 198 -14.46 18.84 10.12
C TRP A 198 -14.17 17.32 10.03
N ASP A 199 -15.16 16.49 9.68
CA ASP A 199 -15.00 15.05 9.42
C ASP A 199 -14.84 14.78 7.92
N ALA A 200 -13.75 14.11 7.54
CA ALA A 200 -13.39 13.80 6.15
C ALA A 200 -14.43 12.93 5.42
N ALA A 201 -15.19 12.09 6.13
CA ALA A 201 -16.25 11.28 5.53
C ALA A 201 -17.53 12.09 5.31
N GLU A 202 -17.91 12.94 6.27
CA GLU A 202 -19.02 13.90 6.09
C GLU A 202 -18.73 14.86 4.92
N ILE A 203 -17.49 15.38 4.85
CA ILE A 203 -17.08 16.30 3.78
C ILE A 203 -17.01 15.57 2.43
N LEU A 204 -16.45 14.36 2.35
CA LEU A 204 -16.42 13.59 1.10
C LEU A 204 -17.82 13.28 0.60
N LEU A 205 -18.73 12.85 1.49
CA LEU A 205 -20.13 12.64 1.15
C LEU A 205 -20.78 13.94 0.64
N PHE A 206 -20.60 15.06 1.34
CA PHE A 206 -21.13 16.35 0.91
C PHE A 206 -20.60 16.78 -0.46
N ILE A 207 -19.29 16.63 -0.71
CA ILE A 207 -18.67 16.94 -2.00
C ILE A 207 -19.32 16.11 -3.12
N LEU A 208 -19.42 14.80 -2.92
CA LEU A 208 -20.00 13.87 -3.89
C LEU A 208 -21.51 14.09 -4.08
N GLU A 209 -22.26 14.52 -3.07
CA GLU A 209 -23.68 14.86 -3.22
C GLU A 209 -23.92 16.19 -3.94
N ASN A 210 -23.08 17.21 -3.72
CA ASN A 210 -23.37 18.59 -4.11
C ASN A 210 -22.52 19.11 -5.28
N PHE A 211 -21.36 18.52 -5.57
CA PHE A 211 -20.43 19.02 -6.59
C PHE A 211 -20.11 17.93 -7.63
N PRO A 212 -20.99 17.69 -8.62
CA PRO A 212 -20.81 16.67 -9.67
C PRO A 212 -19.52 16.83 -10.48
N SER A 213 -18.94 18.03 -10.51
CA SER A 213 -17.60 18.30 -11.04
C SER A 213 -16.47 17.49 -10.38
N PHE A 214 -16.74 16.80 -9.25
CA PHE A 214 -15.80 15.94 -8.51
C PHE A 214 -16.11 14.43 -8.60
N ASP A 215 -17.19 14.02 -9.26
CA ASP A 215 -17.51 12.59 -9.45
C ASP A 215 -16.43 11.91 -10.31
N ASP A 216 -15.80 10.87 -9.77
CA ASP A 216 -14.64 10.16 -10.35
C ASP A 216 -14.76 8.67 -9.97
N VAL A 217 -15.67 7.99 -10.68
CA VAL A 217 -15.97 6.55 -10.62
C VAL A 217 -15.90 5.99 -12.04
N THR A 218 -15.42 4.76 -12.16
CA THR A 218 -15.35 4.03 -13.43
C THR A 218 -15.64 2.54 -13.20
N LYS A 219 -15.60 1.74 -14.27
CA LYS A 219 -15.70 0.29 -14.21
C LYS A 219 -14.37 -0.35 -14.58
N TYR A 220 -13.88 -1.23 -13.72
CA TYR A 220 -12.83 -2.19 -14.07
C TYR A 220 -13.46 -3.50 -14.55
N LYS A 221 -12.90 -4.10 -15.60
CA LYS A 221 -13.27 -5.39 -16.14
C LYS A 221 -12.19 -6.43 -15.84
N THR A 222 -12.50 -7.36 -14.96
CA THR A 222 -11.58 -8.44 -14.56
C THR A 222 -11.34 -9.40 -15.74
N PRO A 223 -10.24 -10.19 -15.74
CA PRO A 223 -9.97 -11.17 -16.80
C PRO A 223 -11.05 -12.27 -16.91
N GLU A 224 -11.84 -12.53 -15.86
CA GLU A 224 -13.02 -13.43 -15.92
C GLU A 224 -14.23 -12.78 -16.64
N GLY A 225 -14.14 -11.48 -16.97
CA GLY A 225 -15.19 -10.71 -17.63
C GLY A 225 -16.16 -10.00 -16.69
N GLN A 226 -15.94 -10.03 -15.37
CA GLN A 226 -16.76 -9.32 -14.40
C GLN A 226 -16.51 -7.81 -14.47
N GLU A 227 -17.55 -6.99 -14.55
CA GLU A 227 -17.46 -5.55 -14.33
C GLU A 227 -17.64 -5.22 -12.83
N VAL A 228 -16.79 -4.34 -12.29
CA VAL A 228 -16.86 -3.84 -10.91
C VAL A 228 -16.74 -2.31 -10.95
N GLU A 229 -17.66 -1.59 -10.28
CA GLU A 229 -17.48 -0.14 -10.06
C GLU A 229 -16.32 0.11 -9.10
N VAL A 230 -15.43 1.03 -9.47
CA VAL A 230 -14.31 1.50 -8.65
C VAL A 230 -14.42 3.01 -8.51
N ALA A 231 -14.34 3.51 -7.27
CA ALA A 231 -14.34 4.92 -6.93
C ALA A 231 -12.92 5.41 -6.66
N PHE A 232 -12.49 6.43 -7.39
CA PHE A 232 -11.21 7.08 -7.13
C PHE A 232 -11.41 8.40 -6.38
N CYS A 233 -12.45 9.16 -6.73
CA CYS A 233 -12.82 10.42 -6.07
C CYS A 233 -11.63 11.38 -5.87
N LYS A 234 -10.63 11.34 -6.77
CA LYS A 234 -9.26 11.81 -6.52
C LYS A 234 -9.19 13.27 -6.12
N ARG A 235 -9.96 14.12 -6.81
CA ARG A 235 -10.00 15.57 -6.55
C ARG A 235 -10.81 15.93 -5.30
N ALA A 236 -11.77 15.09 -4.90
CA ALA A 236 -12.54 15.29 -3.67
C ALA A 236 -11.70 14.92 -2.43
N GLN A 237 -11.01 13.77 -2.48
CA GLN A 237 -10.08 13.37 -1.42
C GLN A 237 -8.90 14.36 -1.29
N LEU A 238 -8.35 14.83 -2.41
CA LEU A 238 -7.26 15.81 -2.41
C LEU A 238 -7.67 17.17 -1.81
N LEU A 239 -8.86 17.68 -2.17
CA LEU A 239 -9.41 18.92 -1.60
C LEU A 239 -9.53 18.87 -0.07
N ILE A 240 -10.01 17.74 0.47
CA ILE A 240 -10.11 17.54 1.93
C ILE A 240 -8.71 17.54 2.55
N ALA A 241 -7.77 16.80 1.95
CA ALA A 241 -6.42 16.67 2.47
C ALA A 241 -5.63 18.00 2.45
N ASP A 242 -5.75 18.79 1.39
CA ASP A 242 -5.10 20.10 1.30
C ASP A 242 -5.74 21.13 2.25
N ILE A 243 -7.06 21.08 2.47
CA ILE A 243 -7.71 21.86 3.53
C ILE A 243 -7.22 21.41 4.92
N PHE A 244 -7.17 20.12 5.21
CA PHE A 244 -6.80 19.62 6.53
C PHE A 244 -5.33 19.91 6.85
N ARG A 245 -4.42 19.77 5.89
CA ARG A 245 -2.98 20.05 6.06
C ARG A 245 -2.67 21.54 6.22
N ASN A 246 -3.32 22.41 5.43
CA ASN A 246 -2.96 23.84 5.40
C ASN A 246 -3.86 24.70 6.32
N LEU A 247 -5.13 24.34 6.48
CA LEU A 247 -6.14 25.11 7.22
C LEU A 247 -6.69 24.38 8.46
N GLY A 248 -6.31 23.13 8.72
CA GLY A 248 -6.81 22.32 9.85
C GLY A 248 -6.54 22.89 11.24
N HIS A 249 -5.63 23.88 11.36
CA HIS A 249 -5.43 24.65 12.60
C HIS A 249 -6.68 25.47 13.00
N LEU A 250 -7.61 25.72 12.08
CA LEU A 250 -8.89 26.41 12.29
C LEU A 250 -10.00 25.47 12.82
N ALA A 251 -9.70 24.21 13.12
CA ALA A 251 -10.69 23.20 13.47
C ALA A 251 -11.18 23.22 14.93
N GLU A 252 -10.77 24.19 15.76
CA GLU A 252 -11.26 24.40 17.15
C GLU A 252 -11.28 23.10 18.00
N GLN A 253 -10.16 22.37 18.02
CA GLN A 253 -9.98 21.09 18.73
C GLN A 253 -10.81 19.88 18.22
N LYS A 254 -11.49 19.99 17.08
CA LYS A 254 -12.18 18.85 16.45
C LYS A 254 -11.19 17.82 15.89
N LYS A 255 -11.59 16.54 15.89
CA LYS A 255 -10.74 15.43 15.41
C LYS A 255 -10.74 15.37 13.89
N LEU A 256 -9.63 15.79 13.27
CA LEU A 256 -9.35 15.52 11.86
C LEU A 256 -9.08 14.02 11.65
N ASN A 257 -9.97 13.31 10.96
CA ASN A 257 -9.87 11.87 10.66
C ASN A 257 -9.20 11.61 9.29
N MET A 258 -7.96 12.09 9.12
CA MET A 258 -7.17 11.87 7.89
C MET A 258 -6.99 10.38 7.51
N ASP A 259 -7.02 9.47 8.49
CA ASP A 259 -6.93 8.02 8.27
C ASP A 259 -8.00 7.47 7.31
N PHE A 260 -9.17 8.13 7.24
CA PHE A 260 -10.26 7.76 6.33
C PHE A 260 -9.87 7.94 4.84
N LEU A 261 -8.99 8.89 4.52
CA LEU A 261 -8.60 9.17 3.13
C LEU A 261 -7.53 8.19 2.62
N THR A 262 -7.69 7.74 1.38
CA THR A 262 -6.70 6.91 0.69
C THR A 262 -5.90 7.72 -0.33
N ALA A 263 -5.06 7.05 -1.13
CA ALA A 263 -4.15 7.67 -2.08
C ALA A 263 -4.88 8.49 -3.17
N PHE A 264 -4.26 9.59 -3.62
CA PHE A 264 -4.83 10.52 -4.59
C PHE A 264 -4.49 10.10 -6.02
N ALA A 265 -4.85 8.87 -6.39
CA ALA A 265 -4.47 8.14 -7.61
C ALA A 265 -4.26 9.02 -8.88
N ASP A 266 -3.04 9.54 -9.02
CA ASP A 266 -2.58 10.51 -10.01
C ASP A 266 -1.47 9.91 -10.87
N TYR A 267 -1.11 10.56 -11.97
CA TYR A 267 -0.09 10.05 -12.91
C TYR A 267 1.34 10.04 -12.35
N ARG A 268 1.64 10.76 -11.25
CA ARG A 268 3.00 10.86 -10.68
C ARG A 268 3.38 9.79 -9.66
N VAL A 269 2.48 9.46 -8.74
CA VAL A 269 2.74 8.49 -7.66
C VAL A 269 3.15 7.11 -8.21
N PRO A 270 2.56 6.57 -9.31
CA PRO A 270 3.01 5.33 -9.94
C PRO A 270 4.51 5.26 -10.27
N GLN A 271 5.15 6.34 -10.72
CA GLN A 271 6.58 6.32 -11.09
C GLN A 271 7.47 5.89 -9.93
N ILE A 272 7.17 6.42 -8.76
CA ILE A 272 7.96 6.26 -7.55
C ILE A 272 7.55 4.98 -6.79
N LEU A 273 6.28 4.57 -6.87
CA LEU A 273 5.85 3.21 -6.47
C LEU A 273 6.57 2.11 -7.27
N ARG A 274 6.80 2.31 -8.58
CA ARG A 274 7.61 1.42 -9.43
C ARG A 274 9.08 1.39 -9.01
N TYR A 275 9.66 2.54 -8.69
CA TYR A 275 11.04 2.64 -8.17
C TYR A 275 11.23 1.88 -6.84
N TYR A 276 10.24 1.92 -5.95
CA TYR A 276 10.19 1.09 -4.74
C TYR A 276 9.73 -0.36 -4.99
N LYS A 277 9.48 -0.77 -6.23
CA LYS A 277 8.94 -2.11 -6.63
C LYS A 277 7.59 -2.49 -6.02
N LEU A 278 6.84 -1.53 -5.48
CA LEU A 278 5.51 -1.76 -4.89
C LEU A 278 4.44 -2.05 -5.95
N VAL A 279 4.67 -1.56 -7.16
CA VAL A 279 3.81 -1.70 -8.34
C VAL A 279 4.71 -2.08 -9.50
N ASN A 280 4.56 -3.28 -10.05
CA ASN A 280 5.38 -3.82 -11.12
C ASN A 280 4.52 -4.02 -12.37
N TYR A 281 4.87 -3.35 -13.46
CA TYR A 281 4.19 -3.48 -14.75
C TYR A 281 4.79 -4.66 -15.55
N ASP A 282 3.97 -5.29 -16.39
CA ASP A 282 4.47 -6.19 -17.44
C ASP A 282 5.07 -5.42 -18.64
N ASP A 283 5.70 -6.16 -19.56
CA ASP A 283 6.31 -5.62 -20.79
C ASP A 283 5.30 -4.89 -21.69
N TYR A 284 4.01 -5.25 -21.62
CA TYR A 284 2.97 -4.64 -22.43
C TYR A 284 2.59 -3.25 -21.90
N LEU A 285 2.35 -3.14 -20.59
CA LEU A 285 2.00 -1.89 -19.94
C LEU A 285 3.17 -0.92 -19.87
N ASP A 286 4.40 -1.36 -19.56
CA ASP A 286 5.57 -0.46 -19.59
C ASP A 286 5.81 0.10 -21.00
N LYS A 287 5.69 -0.75 -22.03
CA LYS A 287 5.75 -0.31 -23.42
C LYS A 287 4.64 0.69 -23.76
N LYS A 288 3.40 0.43 -23.33
CA LYS A 288 2.26 1.34 -23.57
C LYS A 288 2.45 2.70 -22.92
N VAL A 289 3.01 2.74 -21.71
CA VAL A 289 3.38 4.00 -21.03
C VAL A 289 4.53 4.72 -21.74
N ARG A 290 5.52 4.00 -22.29
CA ARG A 290 6.59 4.58 -23.13
C ARG A 290 6.12 5.10 -24.49
N GLU A 291 5.06 4.52 -25.05
CA GLU A 291 4.43 4.99 -26.30
C GLU A 291 3.70 6.33 -26.14
N GLY A 292 3.42 6.78 -24.90
CA GLY A 292 3.08 8.18 -24.58
C GLY A 292 1.71 8.34 -23.91
N PHE A 293 0.67 8.59 -24.70
CA PHE A 293 -0.71 8.62 -24.21
C PHE A 293 -1.30 7.22 -24.23
N LEU A 294 -1.92 6.79 -23.13
CA LEU A 294 -2.67 5.53 -23.09
C LEU A 294 -3.95 5.68 -23.93
N GLU A 295 -4.10 4.80 -24.93
CA GLU A 295 -5.32 4.66 -25.75
C GLU A 295 -6.28 3.60 -25.21
N ASP A 296 -5.84 2.76 -24.27
CA ASP A 296 -6.67 1.77 -23.58
C ASP A 296 -7.10 2.30 -22.20
N PRO A 297 -8.42 2.35 -21.89
CA PRO A 297 -8.92 2.91 -20.64
C PRO A 297 -8.52 2.05 -19.44
N GLN A 298 -8.57 0.73 -19.60
CA GLN A 298 -8.44 -0.21 -18.47
C GLN A 298 -7.02 -0.21 -17.92
N LEU A 299 -6.02 0.11 -18.75
CA LEU A 299 -4.62 0.25 -18.30
C LEU A 299 -4.43 1.43 -17.34
N GLU A 300 -5.17 2.54 -17.49
CA GLU A 300 -5.14 3.63 -16.50
C GLU A 300 -5.84 3.23 -15.20
N VAL A 301 -6.98 2.54 -15.32
CA VAL A 301 -7.76 2.03 -14.19
C VAL A 301 -6.95 1.03 -13.37
N GLU A 302 -6.21 0.11 -13.99
CA GLU A 302 -5.28 -0.79 -13.29
C GLU A 302 -4.22 -0.02 -12.50
N ILE A 303 -3.58 0.98 -13.12
CA ILE A 303 -2.56 1.79 -12.45
C ILE A 303 -3.14 2.52 -11.23
N ARG A 304 -4.37 3.03 -11.31
CA ARG A 304 -5.01 3.77 -10.21
C ARG A 304 -5.48 2.85 -9.08
N ILE A 305 -6.00 1.66 -9.40
CA ILE A 305 -6.28 0.58 -8.42
C ILE A 305 -4.99 0.20 -7.69
N ALA A 306 -3.91 -0.08 -8.42
CA ALA A 306 -2.62 -0.46 -7.85
C ALA A 306 -1.98 0.65 -7.02
N THR A 307 -2.17 1.92 -7.39
CA THR A 307 -1.67 3.08 -6.63
C THR A 307 -2.34 3.19 -5.27
N ILE A 308 -3.67 3.04 -5.23
CA ILE A 308 -4.44 3.05 -3.98
C ILE A 308 -4.03 1.87 -3.09
N ALA A 309 -3.99 0.65 -3.65
CA ALA A 309 -3.60 -0.53 -2.88
C ALA A 309 -2.15 -0.45 -2.36
N ALA A 310 -1.20 0.05 -3.15
CA ALA A 310 0.20 0.13 -2.72
C ALA A 310 0.39 1.11 -1.55
N CYS A 311 -0.20 2.31 -1.62
CA CYS A 311 -0.16 3.27 -0.52
C CYS A 311 -0.93 2.79 0.71
N GLU A 312 -2.03 2.04 0.52
CA GLU A 312 -2.76 1.39 1.62
C GLU A 312 -1.93 0.29 2.29
N TYR A 313 -1.18 -0.52 1.54
CA TYR A 313 -0.32 -1.56 2.11
C TYR A 313 0.88 -0.94 2.86
N VAL A 314 1.48 0.13 2.33
CA VAL A 314 2.50 0.92 3.07
C VAL A 314 1.91 1.56 4.34
N SER A 315 0.67 2.08 4.29
CA SER A 315 -0.07 2.60 5.45
C SER A 315 -0.26 1.53 6.53
N ARG A 316 -0.57 0.28 6.14
CA ARG A 316 -0.68 -0.86 7.06
C ARG A 316 0.67 -1.25 7.69
N CYS A 317 1.79 -1.08 6.97
CA CYS A 317 3.14 -1.34 7.49
C CYS A 317 3.64 -0.29 8.51
N ASN A 318 3.25 0.98 8.40
CA ASN A 318 3.76 2.06 9.27
C ASN A 318 2.71 2.79 10.14
N ASN A 319 1.43 2.41 10.04
CA ASN A 319 0.32 3.03 10.77
C ASN A 319 0.25 4.57 10.60
N ARG A 320 0.52 5.05 9.37
CA ARG A 320 0.26 6.44 8.94
C ARG A 320 -0.93 6.48 7.95
N PRO A 321 -1.66 7.61 7.82
CA PRO A 321 -2.73 7.74 6.84
C PRO A 321 -2.25 7.45 5.41
N ALA A 322 -3.01 6.68 4.62
CA ALA A 322 -2.66 6.37 3.22
C ALA A 322 -2.59 7.64 2.34
N ALA A 323 -3.38 8.66 2.67
CA ALA A 323 -3.28 10.01 2.12
C ALA A 323 -1.91 10.70 2.38
N ASP A 324 -1.27 10.47 3.53
CA ASP A 324 0.04 11.05 3.87
C ASP A 324 1.21 10.21 3.36
N VAL A 325 1.01 8.89 3.23
CA VAL A 325 1.91 8.00 2.47
C VAL A 325 2.03 8.49 1.01
N ASP A 326 0.91 8.73 0.33
CA ASP A 326 0.86 9.28 -1.03
C ASP A 326 1.65 10.61 -1.13
N ASN A 327 1.39 11.54 -0.21
CA ASN A 327 2.04 12.84 -0.13
C ASN A 327 3.57 12.73 0.07
N ALA A 328 4.01 11.89 1.01
CA ALA A 328 5.44 11.65 1.27
C ALA A 328 6.14 11.04 0.03
N ILE A 329 5.51 10.07 -0.63
CA ILE A 329 5.99 9.43 -1.86
C ILE A 329 6.04 10.43 -3.03
N TRP A 330 5.03 11.30 -3.17
CA TRP A 330 5.01 12.39 -4.15
C TRP A 330 6.13 13.41 -3.92
N LYS A 331 6.38 13.81 -2.66
CA LYS A 331 7.51 14.68 -2.28
C LYS A 331 8.86 14.02 -2.58
N LYS A 332 9.03 12.73 -2.28
CA LYS A 332 10.25 11.96 -2.64
C LYS A 332 10.52 12.00 -4.14
N ARG A 333 9.49 11.89 -4.99
CA ARG A 333 9.63 12.03 -6.46
C ARG A 333 10.09 13.42 -6.89
N ARG A 334 9.98 14.47 -6.08
CA ARG A 334 10.61 15.78 -6.35
C ARG A 334 12.10 15.80 -5.96
N LEU A 335 12.49 15.12 -4.89
CA LEU A 335 13.90 14.97 -4.46
C LEU A 335 14.74 14.12 -5.43
N VAL A 336 14.19 13.02 -5.96
CA VAL A 336 14.90 12.12 -6.91
C VAL A 336 15.06 12.74 -8.31
N GLY A 337 14.33 13.83 -8.61
CA GLY A 337 14.58 14.66 -9.78
C GLY A 337 14.08 14.10 -11.12
N SER A 338 14.76 14.45 -12.22
CA SER A 338 14.31 14.18 -13.59
C SER A 338 14.76 12.82 -14.15
N ALA A 339 15.80 12.19 -13.60
CA ALA A 339 16.28 10.88 -14.06
C ALA A 339 15.17 9.80 -14.00
N LEU A 340 14.27 9.91 -13.02
CA LEU A 340 13.11 9.04 -12.86
C LEU A 340 12.12 9.10 -14.05
N ASP A 341 12.04 10.22 -14.78
CA ASP A 341 11.14 10.35 -15.93
C ASP A 341 11.64 9.56 -17.17
N GLU A 342 12.91 9.10 -17.20
CA GLU A 342 13.47 8.25 -18.26
C GLU A 342 13.35 6.75 -17.94
N GLU A 343 13.76 6.35 -16.72
CA GLU A 343 13.72 4.95 -16.28
C GLU A 343 12.28 4.47 -16.03
N PHE A 344 11.51 5.24 -15.26
CA PHE A 344 10.13 4.95 -14.86
C PHE A 344 9.16 6.04 -15.34
N PRO A 345 8.84 6.11 -16.65
CA PRO A 345 7.94 7.11 -17.19
C PRO A 345 6.55 7.03 -16.56
N TYR A 346 5.93 8.21 -16.40
CA TYR A 346 4.54 8.36 -15.98
C TYR A 346 3.60 8.13 -17.17
N HIS A 347 2.44 7.54 -16.91
CA HIS A 347 1.38 7.46 -17.91
C HIS A 347 0.83 8.85 -18.24
N LYS A 348 0.31 9.04 -19.45
CA LYS A 348 -0.48 10.22 -19.83
C LYS A 348 -1.86 9.76 -20.30
N LEU A 349 -2.91 10.31 -19.71
CA LEU A 349 -4.30 9.92 -20.02
C LEU A 349 -4.76 10.60 -21.31
N GLY A 350 -5.32 9.86 -22.26
CA GLY A 350 -5.81 10.38 -23.53
C GLY A 350 -6.93 11.42 -23.37
N PHE A 351 -6.93 12.43 -24.25
CA PHE A 351 -7.88 13.57 -24.21
C PHE A 351 -9.37 13.18 -24.32
N GLY A 352 -9.69 12.00 -24.85
CA GLY A 352 -11.07 11.59 -25.15
C GLY A 352 -11.92 11.24 -23.94
N GLU A 353 -11.37 10.48 -22.99
CA GLU A 353 -12.17 9.82 -21.95
C GLU A 353 -12.30 10.63 -20.65
N LEU A 354 -11.22 11.32 -20.27
CA LEU A 354 -11.31 12.28 -19.18
C LEU A 354 -12.29 13.42 -19.53
N SER A 355 -12.42 13.73 -20.83
CA SER A 355 -13.46 14.63 -21.35
C SER A 355 -14.86 13.98 -21.28
N SER A 356 -15.04 12.71 -21.66
CA SER A 356 -16.36 12.07 -21.59
C SER A 356 -16.87 11.93 -20.16
N ASN A 357 -16.06 11.43 -19.23
CA ASN A 357 -16.52 11.13 -17.87
C ASN A 357 -16.83 12.42 -17.10
N LEU A 358 -16.00 13.46 -17.25
CA LEU A 358 -16.25 14.77 -16.65
C LEU A 358 -17.47 15.46 -17.29
N ARG A 359 -17.66 15.38 -18.61
CA ARG A 359 -18.85 15.93 -19.28
C ARG A 359 -20.12 15.16 -18.90
N GLU A 360 -20.06 13.84 -18.72
CA GLU A 360 -21.20 13.03 -18.29
C GLU A 360 -21.64 13.40 -16.87
N ALA A 361 -20.69 13.55 -15.94
CA ALA A 361 -20.96 14.06 -14.59
C ALA A 361 -21.57 15.47 -14.61
N LEU A 362 -20.94 16.43 -15.31
CA LEU A 362 -21.43 17.81 -15.44
C LEU A 362 -22.80 17.91 -16.15
N MET A 363 -23.12 17.00 -17.08
CA MET A 363 -24.41 16.96 -17.79
C MET A 363 -25.53 16.39 -16.93
N SER A 364 -25.27 15.33 -16.17
CA SER A 364 -26.26 14.72 -15.27
C SER A 364 -26.79 15.67 -14.19
N ALA A 365 -26.01 16.71 -13.86
CA ALA A 365 -26.38 17.78 -12.93
C ALA A 365 -27.24 18.90 -13.55
N ASN A 366 -27.21 19.04 -14.88
CA ASN A 366 -27.88 20.11 -15.62
C ASN A 366 -29.16 19.65 -16.34
N PHE A 367 -29.38 18.32 -16.45
CA PHE A 367 -30.60 17.74 -17.01
C PHE A 367 -31.36 16.96 -15.94
N ASP A 368 -32.41 17.58 -15.37
CA ASP A 368 -33.38 16.88 -14.54
C ASP A 368 -34.28 15.97 -15.40
N PHE A 369 -33.82 14.73 -15.59
CA PHE A 369 -34.58 13.68 -16.26
C PHE A 369 -35.78 13.15 -15.44
N THR A 370 -36.05 13.67 -14.24
CA THR A 370 -37.20 13.25 -13.41
C THR A 370 -38.48 14.03 -13.70
N SER A 371 -38.40 15.12 -14.48
CA SER A 371 -39.54 15.82 -15.07
C SER A 371 -40.09 15.07 -16.30
N PRO A 372 -41.31 14.49 -16.28
CA PRO A 372 -41.89 13.79 -17.43
C PRO A 372 -42.48 14.76 -18.47
N THR A 373 -41.88 15.94 -18.65
CA THR A 373 -42.47 17.04 -19.43
C THR A 373 -41.68 17.32 -20.71
N THR A 374 -42.25 16.88 -21.84
CA THR A 374 -41.99 17.39 -23.21
C THR A 374 -40.59 17.21 -23.83
N MET A 375 -40.15 15.97 -24.07
CA MET A 375 -39.23 15.63 -25.19
C MET A 375 -39.59 14.32 -25.93
N GLU A 376 -40.87 13.98 -26.07
CA GLU A 376 -41.34 12.84 -26.88
C GLU A 376 -41.49 13.17 -28.39
N ALA A 377 -40.56 13.91 -28.97
CA ALA A 377 -40.55 14.26 -30.39
C ALA A 377 -39.42 13.51 -31.13
N PRO A 378 -39.71 12.44 -31.90
CA PRO A 378 -38.68 11.66 -32.58
C PRO A 378 -37.98 12.47 -33.69
N ILE A 379 -36.64 12.49 -33.68
CA ILE A 379 -35.86 13.24 -34.68
C ILE A 379 -35.83 12.45 -35.99
N SER A 380 -36.65 12.87 -36.96
CA SER A 380 -36.76 12.26 -38.29
C SER A 380 -35.51 12.53 -39.15
N ILE A 381 -34.81 11.48 -39.57
CA ILE A 381 -33.66 11.55 -40.48
C ILE A 381 -34.16 11.67 -41.94
N PRO A 382 -33.71 12.68 -42.72
CA PRO A 382 -34.04 12.78 -44.14
C PRO A 382 -33.64 11.55 -44.97
N GLN A 383 -34.59 11.00 -45.74
CA GLN A 383 -34.45 9.76 -46.53
C GLN A 383 -33.34 9.76 -47.60
N TYR A 384 -32.70 10.91 -47.89
CA TYR A 384 -31.61 10.98 -48.86
C TYR A 384 -30.24 10.60 -48.25
N ILE A 385 -30.09 10.61 -46.91
CA ILE A 385 -28.80 10.39 -46.23
C ILE A 385 -28.25 8.96 -46.45
N GLU A 386 -29.11 7.99 -46.78
CA GLU A 386 -28.69 6.63 -47.16
C GLU A 386 -27.90 6.57 -48.50
N LYS A 387 -27.83 7.66 -49.27
CA LYS A 387 -27.25 7.69 -50.62
C LYS A 387 -26.02 8.59 -50.79
N CYS A 388 -25.71 9.42 -49.79
CA CYS A 388 -24.60 10.38 -49.84
C CYS A 388 -23.68 10.19 -48.62
N PHE A 389 -22.36 10.34 -48.80
CA PHE A 389 -21.41 10.22 -47.69
C PHE A 389 -21.36 11.53 -46.89
N ALA A 390 -22.32 11.70 -45.99
CA ALA A 390 -22.43 12.90 -45.17
C ALA A 390 -21.43 12.91 -43.99
N VAL A 391 -20.80 14.06 -43.81
CA VAL A 391 -20.09 14.45 -42.59
C VAL A 391 -21.01 15.35 -41.78
N ILE A 392 -21.29 14.98 -40.53
CA ILE A 392 -21.99 15.87 -39.59
C ILE A 392 -20.98 16.81 -38.96
N ILE A 393 -21.30 18.11 -38.95
CA ILE A 393 -20.61 19.16 -38.22
C ILE A 393 -21.53 19.64 -37.09
N PHE A 394 -21.08 19.49 -35.84
CA PHE A 394 -21.69 20.16 -34.68
C PHE A 394 -20.93 21.45 -34.40
N ALA A 395 -21.60 22.58 -34.16
CA ALA A 395 -20.90 23.87 -33.99
C ALA A 395 -21.61 24.88 -33.04
N LYS A 396 -20.81 25.55 -32.17
CA LYS A 396 -21.19 26.71 -31.34
C LYS A 396 -21.15 28.05 -32.13
N VAL A 397 -21.76 28.11 -33.32
CA VAL A 397 -21.81 29.33 -34.17
C VAL A 397 -23.16 29.48 -34.86
N ASP A 398 -23.42 30.67 -35.40
CA ASP A 398 -24.65 31.01 -36.14
C ASP A 398 -24.99 29.98 -37.24
N PRO A 399 -26.19 29.36 -37.21
CA PRO A 399 -26.60 28.34 -38.18
C PRO A 399 -26.59 28.80 -39.64
N LEU A 400 -26.91 30.06 -39.92
CA LEU A 400 -26.89 30.61 -41.28
C LEU A 400 -25.45 30.74 -41.77
N LEU A 401 -24.55 31.30 -40.95
CA LEU A 401 -23.14 31.46 -41.29
C LEU A 401 -22.48 30.10 -41.58
N ALA A 402 -22.67 29.14 -40.66
CA ALA A 402 -22.03 27.84 -40.72
C ALA A 402 -22.58 26.96 -41.86
N SER A 403 -23.81 27.19 -42.32
CA SER A 403 -24.41 26.48 -43.47
C SER A 403 -23.83 26.88 -44.85
N THR A 404 -22.94 27.87 -44.91
CA THR A 404 -22.35 28.33 -46.19
C THR A 404 -21.19 27.44 -46.65
N SER A 405 -21.11 27.18 -47.96
CA SER A 405 -19.97 26.44 -48.53
C SER A 405 -18.64 27.15 -48.31
N GLY A 406 -18.63 28.50 -48.33
CA GLY A 406 -17.43 29.30 -48.06
C GLY A 406 -16.87 29.11 -46.64
N PHE A 407 -17.73 29.05 -45.61
CA PHE A 407 -17.31 28.74 -44.24
C PHE A 407 -16.70 27.33 -44.14
N ILE A 408 -17.33 26.37 -44.82
CA ILE A 408 -16.90 24.96 -44.82
C ILE A 408 -15.58 24.78 -45.59
N GLU A 409 -15.38 25.50 -46.70
CA GLU A 409 -14.14 25.53 -47.46
C GLU A 409 -13.01 26.21 -46.66
N GLU A 410 -13.28 27.36 -46.03
CA GLU A 410 -12.31 28.08 -45.19
C GLU A 410 -11.87 27.25 -43.96
N LYS A 411 -12.82 26.70 -43.19
CA LYS A 411 -12.49 25.99 -41.94
C LYS A 411 -11.88 24.62 -42.14
N PHE A 412 -12.27 23.88 -43.19
CA PHE A 412 -11.88 22.47 -43.36
C PHE A 412 -11.02 22.21 -44.61
N GLY A 413 -10.78 23.21 -45.47
CA GLY A 413 -10.10 23.03 -46.75
C GLY A 413 -10.90 22.19 -47.75
N LEU A 414 -12.24 22.20 -47.61
CA LEU A 414 -13.17 21.44 -48.43
C LEU A 414 -13.51 22.23 -49.70
N ALA A 415 -12.75 22.00 -50.79
CA ALA A 415 -13.04 22.56 -52.10
C ALA A 415 -14.53 22.41 -52.47
N THR A 416 -15.21 23.52 -52.78
CA THR A 416 -16.67 23.55 -52.99
C THR A 416 -17.16 22.49 -54.02
N ASP A 417 -16.37 22.20 -55.06
CA ASP A 417 -16.69 21.19 -56.08
C ASP A 417 -16.83 19.76 -55.53
N SER A 418 -16.26 19.44 -54.37
CA SER A 418 -16.36 18.13 -53.72
C SER A 418 -17.62 17.97 -52.86
N ILE A 419 -18.31 19.08 -52.56
CA ILE A 419 -19.56 19.10 -51.79
C ILE A 419 -20.74 18.87 -52.75
N GLU A 420 -21.67 18.01 -52.36
CA GLU A 420 -22.94 17.77 -53.09
C GLU A 420 -24.09 18.58 -52.50
N LYS A 421 -24.18 18.65 -51.16
CA LYS A 421 -25.23 19.37 -50.44
C LYS A 421 -24.78 19.78 -49.04
N ILE A 422 -25.34 20.87 -48.52
CA ILE A 422 -25.24 21.28 -47.12
C ILE A 422 -26.67 21.46 -46.61
N GLU A 423 -27.02 20.85 -45.48
CA GLU A 423 -28.29 21.09 -44.78
C GLU A 423 -28.04 21.38 -43.29
N PRO A 424 -28.42 22.58 -42.78
CA PRO A 424 -28.44 22.85 -41.35
C PRO A 424 -29.68 22.24 -40.68
N PHE A 425 -29.52 21.86 -39.42
CA PHE A 425 -30.53 21.20 -38.58
C PHE A 425 -30.45 21.77 -37.15
N SER A 426 -31.61 22.03 -36.54
CA SER A 426 -31.71 22.58 -35.18
C SER A 426 -32.01 21.48 -34.18
N VAL A 427 -31.25 21.44 -33.07
CA VAL A 427 -31.31 20.34 -32.07
C VAL A 427 -31.95 20.80 -30.75
N GLY A 428 -32.84 21.79 -30.81
CA GLY A 428 -33.57 22.34 -29.64
C GLY A 428 -32.71 23.19 -28.68
N ASN A 429 -31.40 22.95 -28.60
CA ASN A 429 -30.44 23.75 -27.87
C ASN A 429 -29.97 24.94 -28.73
N PRO A 430 -30.15 26.21 -28.32
CA PRO A 430 -29.79 27.39 -29.12
C PRO A 430 -28.27 27.53 -29.36
N ASN A 431 -27.43 26.85 -28.58
CA ASN A 431 -25.97 26.90 -28.69
C ASN A 431 -25.38 25.76 -29.53
N VAL A 432 -26.20 24.91 -30.17
CA VAL A 432 -25.74 23.75 -30.96
C VAL A 432 -26.43 23.72 -32.33
N CYS A 433 -25.70 24.14 -33.36
CA CYS A 433 -26.07 23.88 -34.75
C CYS A 433 -25.54 22.50 -35.18
N VAL A 434 -26.36 21.70 -35.88
CA VAL A 434 -25.95 20.50 -36.60
C VAL A 434 -26.02 20.78 -38.10
N ILE A 435 -25.00 20.37 -38.86
CA ILE A 435 -24.94 20.58 -40.30
C ILE A 435 -24.52 19.29 -40.98
N PHE A 436 -25.33 18.82 -41.93
CA PHE A 436 -25.02 17.67 -42.79
C PHE A 436 -24.32 18.16 -44.05
N VAL A 437 -23.04 17.83 -44.22
CA VAL A 437 -22.26 18.11 -45.44
C VAL A 437 -22.13 16.82 -46.24
N CYS A 438 -22.92 16.69 -47.31
CA CYS A 438 -22.87 15.55 -48.22
C CYS A 438 -21.66 15.69 -49.15
N LEU A 439 -20.74 14.72 -49.12
CA LEU A 439 -19.53 14.71 -49.95
C LEU A 439 -19.64 13.65 -51.06
N LYS A 440 -19.08 13.98 -52.23
CA LYS A 440 -19.14 13.17 -53.45
C LYS A 440 -18.22 11.93 -53.44
N ASP A 441 -17.25 11.84 -52.51
CA ASP A 441 -16.31 10.72 -52.37
C ASP A 441 -16.26 10.22 -50.91
N PRO A 442 -16.56 8.93 -50.64
CA PRO A 442 -16.48 8.34 -49.29
C PRO A 442 -15.09 8.40 -48.66
N ASN A 443 -14.03 8.22 -49.46
CA ASN A 443 -12.65 8.20 -48.97
C ASN A 443 -12.25 9.58 -48.40
N TRP A 444 -12.80 10.63 -49.03
CA TRP A 444 -12.55 12.01 -48.62
C TRP A 444 -13.31 12.37 -47.35
N ALA A 445 -14.57 11.92 -47.20
CA ALA A 445 -15.31 12.08 -45.94
C ALA A 445 -14.56 11.48 -44.74
N ALA A 446 -14.04 10.26 -44.88
CA ALA A 446 -13.23 9.62 -43.84
C ALA A 446 -11.91 10.38 -43.56
N HIS A 447 -11.22 10.82 -44.62
CA HIS A 447 -10.00 11.63 -44.49
C HIS A 447 -10.24 12.96 -43.75
N VAL A 448 -11.38 13.60 -44.00
CA VAL A 448 -11.76 14.89 -43.40
C VAL A 448 -12.06 14.74 -41.91
N VAL A 449 -12.85 13.73 -41.52
CA VAL A 449 -13.08 13.42 -40.10
C VAL A 449 -11.77 13.08 -39.40
N GLN A 450 -10.91 12.25 -40.01
CA GLN A 450 -9.60 11.86 -39.46
C GLN A 450 -8.62 13.03 -39.29
N LYS A 451 -8.64 14.02 -40.20
CA LYS A 451 -7.67 15.12 -40.27
C LYS A 451 -8.11 16.39 -39.53
N TYR A 452 -9.41 16.60 -39.35
CA TYR A 452 -9.98 17.83 -38.78
C TYR A 452 -10.94 17.61 -37.61
N GLY A 453 -11.42 16.38 -37.35
CA GLY A 453 -12.53 16.11 -36.42
C GLY A 453 -12.29 16.45 -34.94
N ASN A 454 -11.03 16.63 -34.54
CA ASN A 454 -10.62 17.10 -33.21
C ASN A 454 -9.80 18.42 -33.27
N ARG A 455 -9.75 19.11 -34.42
CA ARG A 455 -8.79 20.20 -34.67
C ARG A 455 -9.30 21.60 -34.29
N TYR A 456 -10.61 21.78 -34.14
CA TYR A 456 -11.23 23.09 -33.91
C TYR A 456 -12.07 23.07 -32.62
N PRO A 457 -11.82 23.98 -31.66
CA PRO A 457 -12.67 24.15 -30.49
C PRO A 457 -14.13 24.40 -30.88
N GLY A 458 -15.07 23.88 -30.09
CA GLY A 458 -16.51 24.01 -30.35
C GLY A 458 -17.02 23.32 -31.62
N ILE A 459 -16.20 22.54 -32.34
CA ILE A 459 -16.58 21.81 -33.55
C ILE A 459 -16.30 20.30 -33.41
N ARG A 460 -17.27 19.45 -33.78
CA ARG A 460 -17.11 18.00 -33.89
C ARG A 460 -17.49 17.52 -35.29
N LEU A 461 -16.69 16.61 -35.87
CA LEU A 461 -16.98 15.96 -37.17
C LEU A 461 -17.26 14.46 -37.00
N ARG A 462 -18.28 13.90 -37.64
CA ARG A 462 -18.64 12.45 -37.62
C ARG A 462 -19.08 11.94 -38.99
N LEU A 463 -18.92 10.64 -39.27
CA LEU A 463 -19.42 10.00 -40.50
C LEU A 463 -20.86 9.51 -40.33
N ALA A 464 -21.71 9.71 -41.35
CA ALA A 464 -23.09 9.22 -41.32
C ALA A 464 -23.24 7.70 -41.13
N SER A 465 -22.28 6.90 -41.62
CA SER A 465 -22.27 5.44 -41.44
C SER A 465 -22.06 5.01 -39.97
N GLU A 466 -21.34 5.80 -39.17
CA GLU A 466 -21.16 5.54 -37.73
C GLU A 466 -22.48 5.71 -36.96
N LEU A 467 -23.37 6.59 -37.42
CA LEU A 467 -24.68 6.85 -36.82
C LEU A 467 -25.62 5.65 -36.99
N LEU A 468 -25.69 5.13 -38.22
CA LEU A 468 -26.56 4.01 -38.59
C LEU A 468 -26.16 2.71 -37.88
N LEU A 469 -24.86 2.45 -37.75
CA LEU A 469 -24.34 1.29 -37.01
C LEU A 469 -24.64 1.36 -35.51
N ASN A 470 -24.53 2.53 -34.89
CA ASN A 470 -24.86 2.69 -33.47
C ASN A 470 -26.37 2.56 -33.21
N ALA A 471 -27.22 3.12 -34.08
CA ALA A 471 -28.68 2.99 -33.98
C ALA A 471 -29.15 1.52 -34.00
N ALA A 472 -28.51 0.67 -34.79
CA ALA A 472 -28.84 -0.76 -34.89
C ALA A 472 -28.45 -1.60 -33.64
N SER A 473 -27.63 -1.06 -32.72
CA SER A 473 -27.06 -1.82 -31.60
C SER A 473 -27.98 -1.94 -30.36
N LYS A 474 -29.09 -1.18 -30.29
CA LYS A 474 -30.01 -1.12 -29.14
C LYS A 474 -31.49 -1.39 -29.49
N ARG A 475 -31.82 -2.37 -30.35
CA ARG A 475 -33.08 -3.17 -30.31
C ARG A 475 -33.19 -4.17 -31.47
N SER A 476 -33.80 -5.32 -31.23
CA SER A 476 -34.48 -6.08 -32.28
C SER A 476 -35.81 -5.41 -32.63
N ASP A 477 -36.25 -5.58 -33.87
CA ASP A 477 -37.62 -5.31 -34.33
C ASP A 477 -38.15 -3.86 -34.23
N GLN A 478 -37.53 -2.93 -34.97
CA GLN A 478 -38.27 -2.06 -35.91
C GLN A 478 -37.34 -1.26 -36.84
N LEU A 479 -37.72 -1.16 -38.12
CA LEU A 479 -37.13 -0.21 -39.07
C LEU A 479 -37.86 1.15 -38.98
N MET A 480 -37.09 2.25 -39.04
CA MET A 480 -37.38 3.56 -39.67
C MET A 480 -36.96 4.78 -38.83
N GLY A 481 -35.76 5.31 -39.11
CA GLY A 481 -35.58 6.75 -39.31
C GLY A 481 -35.59 7.73 -38.12
N THR A 482 -35.61 7.30 -36.85
CA THR A 482 -35.68 8.23 -35.71
C THR A 482 -34.58 8.07 -34.65
N ILE A 483 -34.02 9.18 -34.18
CA ILE A 483 -33.03 9.24 -33.08
C ILE A 483 -33.70 9.70 -31.78
N SER A 484 -33.35 9.07 -30.64
CA SER A 484 -33.79 9.46 -29.29
C SER A 484 -32.88 10.52 -28.66
N SER A 485 -33.31 11.17 -27.57
CA SER A 485 -32.49 12.12 -26.79
C SER A 485 -31.19 11.48 -26.27
N GLU A 486 -31.26 10.27 -25.73
CA GLU A 486 -30.10 9.46 -25.32
C GLU A 486 -29.16 9.15 -26.52
N GLY A 487 -29.72 8.88 -27.70
CA GLY A 487 -28.97 8.70 -28.93
C GLY A 487 -28.24 9.97 -29.37
N ALA A 488 -28.91 11.12 -29.31
CA ALA A 488 -28.30 12.41 -29.63
C ALA A 488 -27.17 12.78 -28.66
N PHE A 489 -27.32 12.48 -27.36
CA PHE A 489 -26.26 12.63 -26.35
C PHE A 489 -25.02 11.79 -26.70
N HIS A 490 -25.18 10.50 -27.03
CA HIS A 490 -24.06 9.66 -27.46
C HIS A 490 -23.40 10.14 -28.77
N MET A 491 -24.17 10.70 -29.71
CA MET A 491 -23.64 11.26 -30.97
C MET A 491 -22.77 12.51 -30.77
N LEU A 492 -23.10 13.35 -29.79
CA LEU A 492 -22.40 14.61 -29.51
C LEU A 492 -21.03 14.41 -28.83
N TYR A 493 -20.91 13.46 -27.90
CA TYR A 493 -19.83 13.47 -26.90
C TYR A 493 -18.90 12.25 -26.85
N ARG A 494 -19.20 11.11 -27.51
CA ARG A 494 -18.24 10.00 -27.58
C ARG A 494 -17.04 10.33 -28.49
N PRO A 495 -15.80 9.92 -28.15
CA PRO A 495 -14.66 10.02 -29.07
C PRO A 495 -14.82 9.09 -30.28
N PRO A 496 -14.18 9.40 -31.43
CA PRO A 496 -14.14 8.49 -32.58
C PRO A 496 -13.27 7.26 -32.29
N PRO A 497 -13.49 6.12 -32.98
CA PRO A 497 -12.71 4.89 -32.78
C PRO A 497 -11.23 5.05 -33.15
N PRO A 498 -10.33 4.20 -32.61
CA PRO A 498 -8.89 4.27 -32.84
C PRO A 498 -8.50 4.08 -34.32
N ARG A 499 -7.31 4.58 -34.66
CA ARG A 499 -6.82 4.71 -36.05
C ARG A 499 -6.71 3.36 -36.77
N ILE A 500 -7.63 3.07 -37.69
CA ILE A 500 -7.41 2.03 -38.71
C ILE A 500 -6.25 2.46 -39.62
N PRO A 501 -5.18 1.65 -39.79
CA PRO A 501 -4.02 2.03 -40.58
C PRO A 501 -4.31 1.94 -42.10
N VAL A 502 -4.72 3.05 -42.69
CA VAL A 502 -4.84 3.19 -44.16
C VAL A 502 -3.43 3.20 -44.79
N VAL A 503 -3.11 2.17 -45.57
CA VAL A 503 -1.83 2.04 -46.28
C VAL A 503 -1.76 3.06 -47.42
N SER A 504 -0.97 4.12 -47.24
CA SER A 504 -0.84 5.20 -48.23
C SER A 504 0.13 4.84 -49.36
N PHE A 505 -0.42 4.50 -50.52
CA PHE A 505 0.33 4.38 -51.78
C PHE A 505 0.76 5.76 -52.31
N ASN A 506 1.90 6.27 -51.85
CA ASN A 506 2.47 7.51 -52.37
C ASN A 506 3.30 7.29 -53.64
N HIS A 507 2.93 7.98 -54.72
CA HIS A 507 3.77 8.19 -55.90
C HIS A 507 3.87 9.69 -56.20
N ARG A 508 5.12 10.21 -56.12
CA ARG A 508 5.80 11.12 -57.08
C ARG A 508 4.97 12.26 -57.71
N LEU A 509 5.38 13.54 -57.67
CA LEU A 509 6.69 14.19 -57.45
C LEU A 509 6.50 15.65 -56.98
N PRO A 510 7.57 16.31 -56.49
CA PRO A 510 7.78 17.74 -56.69
C PRO A 510 9.00 18.05 -57.58
N MET A 511 8.89 19.08 -58.43
CA MET A 511 10.00 19.70 -59.17
C MET A 511 10.77 20.70 -58.29
N ARG A 512 12.05 20.95 -58.59
CA ARG A 512 12.81 22.17 -58.21
C ARG A 512 12.92 23.08 -59.45
N PRO A 513 12.86 24.42 -59.29
CA PRO A 513 14.02 25.29 -58.96
C PRO A 513 13.69 26.26 -57.79
N ASN A 514 14.47 27.25 -57.31
CA ASN A 514 15.92 27.59 -57.18
C ASN A 514 15.99 28.82 -56.19
N ILE A 515 17.10 29.41 -55.70
CA ILE A 515 18.55 29.26 -55.95
C ILE A 515 19.37 29.32 -54.63
N ALA A 516 20.47 30.09 -54.53
CA ALA A 516 21.32 30.37 -53.35
C ALA A 516 21.93 31.81 -53.53
N PRO A 517 23.05 32.29 -52.90
CA PRO A 517 23.87 31.77 -51.80
C PRO A 517 24.36 32.82 -50.74
N GLY A 518 25.08 32.35 -49.71
CA GLY A 518 26.12 33.11 -48.97
C GLY A 518 25.91 33.28 -47.45
N THR A 519 26.95 33.29 -46.60
CA THR A 519 28.39 33.01 -46.82
C THR A 519 29.15 32.77 -45.50
N HIS A 520 30.06 31.79 -45.47
CA HIS A 520 31.25 31.67 -44.58
C HIS A 520 31.04 31.48 -43.03
N GLN A 521 31.92 30.80 -42.26
CA GLN A 521 33.05 29.89 -42.55
C GLN A 521 33.43 28.99 -41.34
N HIS A 522 33.97 27.78 -41.63
CA HIS A 522 35.03 26.97 -40.95
C HIS A 522 35.17 26.91 -39.40
N PHE A 523 35.69 25.83 -38.76
CA PHE A 523 36.09 24.43 -39.08
C PHE A 523 36.08 23.67 -37.70
N SER A 524 36.16 22.34 -37.53
CA SER A 524 37.09 21.36 -38.14
C SER A 524 36.64 19.88 -37.89
N LEU A 525 36.93 19.01 -38.86
CA LEU A 525 37.32 17.56 -38.83
C LEU A 525 37.00 16.67 -37.59
N SER A 526 36.72 15.35 -37.67
CA SER A 526 36.41 14.36 -38.74
C SER A 526 36.07 13.02 -38.01
N ARG A 527 35.39 11.97 -38.53
CA ARG A 527 35.47 11.24 -39.82
C ARG A 527 34.16 10.44 -40.12
N VAL A 528 34.11 9.86 -41.32
CA VAL A 528 33.15 8.87 -41.88
C VAL A 528 34.00 7.88 -42.75
N PRO A 529 33.52 6.81 -43.47
CA PRO A 529 32.13 6.40 -43.78
C PRO A 529 31.77 4.87 -43.80
N ASN A 530 30.45 4.61 -43.88
CA ASN A 530 29.71 3.57 -44.65
C ASN A 530 29.84 2.04 -44.41
N ILE A 531 28.66 1.41 -44.26
CA ILE A 531 28.30 0.07 -44.77
C ILE A 531 26.95 0.22 -45.55
N PRO A 532 26.70 -0.47 -46.68
CA PRO A 532 25.56 -0.19 -47.57
C PRO A 532 24.27 -0.99 -47.32
N VAL A 533 23.17 -0.52 -47.93
CA VAL A 533 21.79 -1.04 -47.85
C VAL A 533 21.45 -1.96 -49.04
N ILE A 534 20.61 -2.98 -48.84
CA ILE A 534 19.68 -3.53 -49.87
C ILE A 534 18.50 -4.28 -49.22
N ARG A 535 17.36 -4.41 -49.93
CA ARG A 535 16.05 -4.87 -49.41
C ARG A 535 15.72 -6.34 -49.75
N PRO A 536 14.88 -7.03 -48.95
CA PRO A 536 14.28 -8.31 -49.32
C PRO A 536 13.07 -8.17 -50.29
N ARG A 537 12.68 -9.28 -50.92
CA ARG A 537 11.46 -9.45 -51.73
C ARG A 537 10.43 -10.32 -51.01
N MET A 538 9.14 -10.14 -51.32
CA MET A 538 8.09 -11.15 -51.05
C MET A 538 8.20 -12.36 -51.99
N PRO A 539 7.61 -13.49 -51.60
CA PRO A 539 6.68 -14.21 -52.47
C PRO A 539 5.31 -14.49 -51.80
N SER A 540 4.42 -15.15 -52.52
CA SER A 540 2.96 -15.10 -52.37
C SER A 540 2.27 -16.36 -51.82
N VAL A 541 1.14 -16.16 -51.13
CA VAL A 541 -0.12 -16.95 -51.14
C VAL A 541 -0.04 -18.49 -51.04
N ILE A 542 -0.71 -19.06 -50.03
CA ILE A 542 -1.06 -20.50 -49.95
C ILE A 542 -2.58 -20.65 -49.74
N ARG A 543 -3.19 -21.62 -50.42
CA ARG A 543 -4.57 -22.12 -50.19
C ARG A 543 -4.54 -23.49 -49.50
N ARG A 544 -5.54 -23.79 -48.65
CA ARG A 544 -5.98 -25.17 -48.27
C ARG A 544 -7.00 -25.68 -49.33
N PRO A 545 -7.45 -26.96 -49.38
CA PRO A 545 -7.33 -28.12 -48.46
C PRO A 545 -6.70 -29.36 -49.19
N PRO A 546 -6.91 -30.68 -48.86
CA PRO A 546 -7.67 -31.35 -47.78
C PRO A 546 -6.93 -32.51 -47.04
N ILE A 547 -7.67 -33.31 -46.26
CA ILE A 547 -7.24 -34.47 -45.44
C ILE A 547 -7.74 -35.80 -46.06
N PRO A 548 -6.91 -36.85 -46.14
CA PRO A 548 -7.31 -38.20 -45.68
C PRO A 548 -6.09 -39.05 -45.15
N PRO A 549 -6.23 -40.35 -44.80
CA PRO A 549 -6.95 -40.91 -43.66
C PRO A 549 -6.03 -41.76 -42.74
N LEU A 550 -6.60 -42.58 -41.83
CA LEU A 550 -5.91 -43.33 -40.75
C LEU A 550 -5.72 -44.85 -41.03
N SER A 551 -4.79 -45.48 -40.29
CA SER A 551 -4.46 -46.93 -40.22
C SER A 551 -3.64 -47.51 -41.40
N THR A 552 -2.88 -48.62 -41.28
CA THR A 552 -2.82 -49.72 -40.27
C THR A 552 -1.40 -50.03 -39.71
N ARG A 553 -1.32 -51.00 -38.78
CA ARG A 553 -0.13 -51.38 -37.96
C ARG A 553 0.97 -52.16 -38.70
N GLY A 554 2.20 -52.10 -38.16
CA GLY A 554 3.30 -53.05 -38.38
C GLY A 554 4.32 -53.01 -37.21
N PRO A 555 5.04 -54.10 -36.88
CA PRO A 555 5.90 -54.17 -35.68
C PRO A 555 7.30 -53.53 -35.87
N PRO A 556 7.99 -53.13 -34.79
CA PRO A 556 9.31 -52.50 -34.87
C PRO A 556 10.44 -53.54 -35.09
N PRO A 557 11.27 -53.41 -36.15
CA PRO A 557 12.50 -54.17 -36.30
C PRO A 557 13.69 -53.47 -35.61
N VAL A 558 14.62 -54.28 -35.09
CA VAL A 558 15.84 -53.86 -34.39
C VAL A 558 16.69 -52.89 -35.23
N LEU A 559 17.15 -51.79 -34.62
CA LEU A 559 18.08 -50.84 -35.23
C LEU A 559 19.49 -51.44 -35.33
N ILE A 560 19.87 -51.85 -36.55
CA ILE A 560 21.26 -52.14 -36.91
C ILE A 560 21.98 -50.80 -37.17
N PRO A 561 23.21 -50.58 -36.65
CA PRO A 561 23.93 -49.32 -36.86
C PRO A 561 24.21 -49.05 -38.35
N ARG A 562 23.71 -47.93 -38.88
CA ARG A 562 24.14 -47.40 -40.19
C ARG A 562 25.30 -46.44 -40.02
N GLN A 563 26.21 -46.47 -41.00
CA GLN A 563 27.46 -45.72 -41.00
C GLN A 563 27.22 -44.20 -41.01
N LEU A 564 28.10 -43.46 -40.32
CA LEU A 564 28.09 -42.01 -40.21
C LEU A 564 28.18 -41.33 -41.59
N PRO A 565 27.23 -40.44 -41.93
CA PRO A 565 27.43 -39.43 -42.97
C PRO A 565 28.57 -38.47 -42.60
N ARG A 566 29.11 -37.78 -43.61
CA ARG A 566 30.20 -36.80 -43.41
C ARG A 566 29.78 -35.65 -42.50
N GLN A 567 30.76 -35.07 -41.81
CA GLN A 567 30.62 -33.92 -40.92
C GLN A 567 29.83 -32.76 -41.57
N SER A 568 28.55 -32.66 -41.24
CA SER A 568 27.90 -31.35 -41.19
C SER A 568 28.47 -30.61 -40.00
N GLN A 569 29.07 -29.44 -40.21
CA GLN A 569 29.46 -28.56 -39.11
C GLN A 569 28.20 -28.27 -38.28
N THR A 570 28.20 -28.68 -37.01
CA THR A 570 27.25 -28.14 -36.04
C THR A 570 27.42 -26.63 -36.04
N PRO A 571 26.34 -25.83 -36.09
CA PRO A 571 26.47 -24.40 -35.83
C PRO A 571 27.10 -24.26 -34.45
N GLN A 572 28.21 -23.53 -34.34
CA GLN A 572 28.77 -23.23 -33.02
C GLN A 572 27.67 -22.54 -32.19
N PRO A 573 27.45 -22.94 -30.93
CA PRO A 573 26.59 -22.17 -30.05
C PRO A 573 27.09 -20.72 -30.03
N SER A 574 26.18 -19.74 -29.99
CA SER A 574 26.60 -18.35 -29.87
C SER A 574 27.41 -18.16 -28.58
N MET A 575 28.25 -17.13 -28.50
CA MET A 575 28.97 -16.84 -27.26
C MET A 575 28.00 -16.64 -26.09
N ASP A 576 26.83 -16.07 -26.36
CA ASP A 576 25.75 -15.88 -25.39
C ASP A 576 25.16 -17.21 -24.89
N LEU A 577 24.91 -18.17 -25.80
CA LEU A 577 24.45 -19.51 -25.42
C LEU A 577 25.53 -20.30 -24.68
N THR A 578 26.79 -20.16 -25.09
CA THR A 578 27.93 -20.84 -24.44
C THR A 578 28.14 -20.30 -23.03
N SER A 579 28.18 -18.98 -22.87
CA SER A 579 28.25 -18.27 -21.59
C SER A 579 27.08 -18.62 -20.67
N ALA A 580 25.85 -18.65 -21.21
CA ALA A 580 24.68 -19.08 -20.45
C ALA A 580 24.76 -20.56 -20.03
N GLN A 581 25.31 -21.45 -20.87
CA GLN A 581 25.52 -22.86 -20.51
C GLN A 581 26.62 -23.03 -19.46
N GLU A 582 27.72 -22.28 -19.56
CA GLU A 582 28.80 -22.28 -18.57
C GLU A 582 28.32 -21.75 -17.20
N ALA A 583 27.44 -20.74 -17.20
CA ALA A 583 26.85 -20.18 -15.98
C ALA A 583 25.73 -21.03 -15.35
N VAL A 584 24.89 -21.69 -16.16
CA VAL A 584 23.68 -22.41 -15.69
C VAL A 584 23.93 -23.92 -15.49
N LEU A 585 24.87 -24.52 -16.21
CA LEU A 585 25.14 -25.98 -16.18
C LEU A 585 26.44 -26.33 -15.43
N VAL A 586 26.85 -25.46 -14.49
CA VAL A 586 27.94 -25.72 -13.55
C VAL A 586 27.72 -27.07 -12.86
N ARG A 587 28.75 -27.92 -12.83
CA ARG A 587 28.71 -29.18 -12.10
C ARG A 587 28.92 -28.91 -10.62
N SER A 588 27.97 -29.31 -9.79
CA SER A 588 28.13 -29.28 -8.33
C SER A 588 29.25 -30.23 -7.90
N GLU A 589 29.89 -29.89 -6.79
CA GLU A 589 30.69 -30.84 -6.03
C GLU A 589 29.80 -31.94 -5.42
N LYS A 590 30.41 -32.99 -4.88
CA LYS A 590 29.68 -34.06 -4.17
C LYS A 590 29.58 -33.67 -2.70
N LEU A 591 28.37 -33.70 -2.15
CA LEU A 591 28.14 -33.57 -0.70
C LEU A 591 28.65 -34.81 0.06
N ASP A 592 28.95 -34.63 1.33
CA ASP A 592 29.39 -35.72 2.23
C ASP A 592 28.28 -36.75 2.46
N ASP A 593 28.64 -38.03 2.61
CA ASP A 593 27.68 -39.15 2.62
C ASP A 593 26.78 -39.20 3.88
N ASP A 594 27.11 -38.43 4.92
CA ASP A 594 26.32 -38.24 6.14
C ASP A 594 25.41 -36.99 6.09
N THR A 595 25.45 -36.19 5.02
CA THR A 595 24.59 -35.01 4.83
C THR A 595 23.10 -35.42 4.88
N PRO A 596 22.29 -34.92 5.84
CA PRO A 596 20.88 -35.28 5.93
C PRO A 596 20.08 -34.86 4.69
N GLN A 597 19.38 -35.82 4.08
CA GLN A 597 18.51 -35.54 2.94
C GLN A 597 17.17 -34.95 3.40
N VAL A 598 16.68 -33.94 2.68
CA VAL A 598 15.38 -33.31 2.98
C VAL A 598 14.24 -34.30 2.72
N ARG A 599 13.54 -34.67 3.79
CA ARG A 599 12.35 -35.54 3.79
C ARG A 599 11.50 -35.24 5.02
N GLY A 600 10.28 -34.76 4.80
CA GLY A 600 9.27 -34.64 5.86
C GLY A 600 8.55 -35.96 6.16
N TYR A 601 7.68 -35.95 7.16
CA TYR A 601 6.87 -37.10 7.56
C TYR A 601 5.98 -37.62 6.41
N ASP A 602 5.96 -38.94 6.24
CA ASP A 602 5.08 -39.62 5.28
C ASP A 602 3.79 -40.07 5.98
N PHE A 603 2.70 -39.32 5.77
CA PHE A 603 1.39 -39.65 6.34
C PHE A 603 0.78 -40.97 5.82
N ASN A 604 1.38 -41.63 4.82
CA ASN A 604 1.03 -43.01 4.48
C ASN A 604 1.46 -44.01 5.58
N GLU A 605 2.37 -43.62 6.49
CA GLU A 605 2.67 -44.37 7.72
C GLU A 605 1.60 -44.19 8.83
N GLY A 606 0.56 -43.39 8.58
CA GLY A 606 -0.51 -43.08 9.52
C GLY A 606 -0.31 -41.74 10.23
N ILE A 607 -0.86 -41.61 11.45
CA ILE A 607 -0.72 -40.42 12.29
C ILE A 607 0.10 -40.81 13.52
N ASN A 608 1.36 -40.40 13.57
CA ASN A 608 2.23 -40.55 14.73
C ASN A 608 2.94 -39.22 15.01
N TYR A 609 2.49 -38.51 16.06
CA TYR A 609 3.03 -37.20 16.43
C TYR A 609 4.49 -37.22 16.89
N GLU A 610 4.96 -38.33 17.47
CA GLU A 610 6.38 -38.50 17.84
C GLU A 610 7.23 -38.52 16.56
N LYS A 611 6.94 -39.42 15.61
CA LYS A 611 7.64 -39.51 14.31
C LYS A 611 7.52 -38.23 13.49
N LEU A 612 6.37 -37.56 13.54
CA LEU A 612 6.15 -36.29 12.85
C LEU A 612 7.15 -35.23 13.36
N LEU A 613 7.29 -35.08 14.68
CA LEU A 613 8.24 -34.14 15.28
C LEU A 613 9.70 -34.59 15.10
N ASP A 614 9.99 -35.88 15.06
CA ASP A 614 11.34 -36.38 14.72
C ASP A 614 11.72 -36.02 13.27
N SER A 615 10.77 -36.10 12.33
CA SER A 615 10.99 -35.74 10.92
C SER A 615 11.23 -34.24 10.69
N TYR A 616 10.97 -33.38 11.68
CA TYR A 616 11.20 -31.94 11.55
C TYR A 616 12.68 -31.63 11.32
N LEU A 617 13.60 -32.44 11.87
CA LEU A 617 15.05 -32.33 11.63
C LEU A 617 15.37 -32.34 10.13
N THR A 618 14.74 -33.24 9.37
CA THR A 618 14.90 -33.39 7.91
C THR A 618 13.85 -32.64 7.08
N THR A 619 12.98 -31.84 7.69
CA THR A 619 11.93 -31.08 6.96
C THR A 619 12.44 -29.74 6.41
N GLY A 620 13.41 -29.11 7.07
CA GLY A 620 14.00 -27.84 6.64
C GLY A 620 13.44 -26.60 7.34
N PHE A 621 14.06 -25.45 7.07
CA PHE A 621 13.72 -24.14 7.63
C PHE A 621 13.53 -24.19 9.17
N GLN A 622 12.50 -23.52 9.71
CA GLN A 622 12.27 -23.47 11.16
C GLN A 622 11.81 -24.81 11.77
N ALA A 623 11.41 -25.81 10.96
CA ALA A 623 11.16 -27.16 11.46
C ALA A 623 12.47 -27.81 11.94
N THR A 624 13.53 -27.72 11.13
CA THR A 624 14.87 -28.18 11.52
C THR A 624 15.36 -27.44 12.78
N ASN A 625 15.16 -26.12 12.87
CA ASN A 625 15.51 -25.37 14.09
C ASN A 625 14.71 -25.82 15.32
N LEU A 626 13.43 -26.19 15.17
CA LEU A 626 12.63 -26.70 16.28
C LEU A 626 13.11 -28.09 16.75
N ALA A 627 13.51 -28.97 15.82
CA ALA A 627 14.12 -30.25 16.17
C ALA A 627 15.48 -30.08 16.87
N LEU A 628 16.35 -29.20 16.36
CA LEU A 628 17.63 -28.87 17.00
C LEU A 628 17.43 -28.23 18.39
N ALA A 629 16.39 -27.42 18.58
CA ALA A 629 16.04 -26.87 19.90
C ALA A 629 15.57 -27.96 20.89
N ILE A 630 14.84 -28.98 20.41
CA ILE A 630 14.46 -30.17 21.20
C ILE A 630 15.71 -30.98 21.60
N GLU A 631 16.65 -31.20 20.68
CA GLU A 631 17.93 -31.84 20.99
C GLU A 631 18.73 -31.06 22.03
N GLU A 632 18.86 -29.74 21.86
CA GLU A 632 19.67 -28.89 22.73
C GLU A 632 19.07 -28.77 24.15
N VAL A 633 17.75 -28.72 24.30
CA VAL A 633 17.08 -28.81 25.61
C VAL A 633 17.25 -30.21 26.23
N ASN A 634 17.20 -31.29 25.44
CA ASN A 634 17.48 -32.63 25.96
C ASN A 634 18.93 -32.77 26.48
N LYS A 635 19.92 -32.14 25.82
CA LYS A 635 21.31 -32.06 26.34
C LYS A 635 21.40 -31.28 27.66
N MET A 636 20.62 -30.21 27.83
CA MET A 636 20.53 -29.50 29.12
C MET A 636 19.99 -30.40 30.23
N ILE A 637 18.96 -31.21 29.93
CA ILE A 637 18.34 -32.14 30.89
C ILE A 637 19.31 -33.27 31.24
N GLU A 638 19.92 -33.91 30.25
CA GLU A 638 20.95 -34.95 30.43
C GLU A 638 22.09 -34.41 31.31
N ALA A 639 22.66 -33.26 30.95
CA ALA A 639 23.70 -32.59 31.70
C ALA A 639 23.26 -32.06 33.08
N ARG A 640 21.96 -31.95 33.36
CA ARG A 640 21.42 -31.65 34.71
C ARG A 640 21.28 -32.91 35.56
N THR A 641 21.10 -34.08 34.94
CA THR A 641 21.01 -35.39 35.62
C THR A 641 22.36 -36.06 35.90
N GLU A 642 23.45 -35.57 35.29
CA GLU A 642 24.82 -35.92 35.69
C GLU A 642 25.08 -35.63 37.18
N GLU A 643 25.96 -36.41 37.83
CA GLU A 643 26.48 -36.05 39.14
C GLU A 643 27.37 -34.78 39.02
N PRO A 644 27.17 -33.74 39.86
CA PRO A 644 28.03 -32.56 39.83
C PRO A 644 29.49 -32.94 40.08
N PRO A 645 30.48 -32.29 39.43
CA PRO A 645 31.89 -32.59 39.67
C PRO A 645 32.28 -32.16 41.09
N ILE A 646 32.44 -33.14 41.98
CA ILE A 646 32.78 -32.94 43.39
C ILE A 646 34.29 -32.69 43.52
N GLU A 647 34.68 -31.42 43.53
CA GLU A 647 35.98 -30.97 44.03
C GLU A 647 35.86 -30.66 45.54
N GLU A 648 36.87 -31.01 46.35
CA GLU A 648 36.77 -31.02 47.82
C GLU A 648 36.50 -29.63 48.45
N ASP A 649 36.89 -28.54 47.78
CA ASP A 649 36.69 -27.15 48.22
C ASP A 649 35.41 -26.47 47.68
N VAL A 650 34.57 -27.19 46.92
CA VAL A 650 33.49 -26.59 46.13
C VAL A 650 32.11 -26.76 46.79
N ASP A 651 31.69 -25.70 47.49
CA ASP A 651 30.37 -25.56 48.15
C ASP A 651 29.19 -26.04 47.26
N PRO A 652 28.46 -27.11 47.65
CA PRO A 652 27.40 -27.72 46.82
C PRO A 652 26.11 -26.89 46.76
N MET A 653 26.03 -25.76 47.46
CA MET A 653 24.87 -24.87 47.47
C MET A 653 25.11 -23.56 46.70
N PHE A 654 24.03 -23.00 46.16
CA PHE A 654 24.00 -21.60 45.77
C PHE A 654 23.81 -20.72 47.01
N PRO A 655 24.39 -19.50 47.04
CA PRO A 655 24.18 -18.56 48.14
C PRO A 655 22.77 -17.96 48.15
N TYR A 656 22.00 -18.12 47.08
CA TYR A 656 20.62 -17.67 46.98
C TYR A 656 19.81 -18.54 45.99
N PRO A 657 18.56 -18.92 46.32
CA PRO A 657 17.97 -18.91 47.65
C PRO A 657 18.73 -19.81 48.63
N GLU A 658 18.61 -19.54 49.93
CA GLU A 658 19.28 -20.34 50.96
C GLU A 658 18.86 -21.82 50.85
N GLY A 659 19.85 -22.73 50.83
CA GLY A 659 19.63 -24.17 50.69
C GLY A 659 19.30 -24.66 49.27
N LYS A 660 19.35 -23.81 48.22
CA LYS A 660 19.26 -24.32 46.84
C LYS A 660 20.56 -25.05 46.46
N LYS A 661 20.43 -26.32 46.06
CA LYS A 661 21.55 -27.14 45.55
C LYS A 661 22.05 -26.66 44.18
N ARG A 662 23.32 -26.95 43.88
CA ARG A 662 23.93 -26.76 42.55
C ARG A 662 23.82 -28.05 41.72
N PRO A 663 23.02 -28.11 40.65
CA PRO A 663 23.05 -29.24 39.72
C PRO A 663 24.28 -29.16 38.79
N ALA A 664 24.58 -30.26 38.09
CA ALA A 664 25.66 -30.31 37.10
C ALA A 664 25.44 -29.35 35.92
N CYS A 665 24.19 -29.12 35.50
CA CYS A 665 23.79 -28.05 34.59
C CYS A 665 22.68 -27.21 35.21
N THR A 666 22.92 -25.90 35.33
CA THR A 666 21.94 -24.93 35.87
C THR A 666 21.14 -24.33 34.72
N ILE A 667 19.82 -24.55 34.71
CA ILE A 667 18.96 -24.12 33.59
C ILE A 667 18.24 -22.81 33.93
N PHE A 668 18.49 -21.78 33.12
CA PHE A 668 17.85 -20.46 33.20
C PHE A 668 16.69 -20.38 32.21
N LEU A 669 15.48 -20.15 32.71
CA LEU A 669 14.26 -19.98 31.91
C LEU A 669 13.85 -18.51 31.84
N GLY A 670 13.78 -17.95 30.64
CA GLY A 670 13.26 -16.61 30.38
C GLY A 670 11.93 -16.67 29.64
N TYR A 671 10.94 -15.88 30.05
CA TYR A 671 9.71 -15.65 29.30
C TYR A 671 9.19 -14.22 29.43
N THR A 672 8.61 -13.67 28.36
CA THR A 672 7.95 -12.35 28.38
C THR A 672 6.52 -12.42 28.94
N SER A 673 6.03 -11.30 29.48
CA SER A 673 4.72 -11.20 30.17
C SER A 673 3.55 -11.79 29.38
N ASN A 674 3.44 -11.46 28.09
CA ASN A 674 2.36 -11.91 27.20
C ASN A 674 2.23 -13.46 27.12
N LEU A 675 3.31 -14.20 27.43
CA LEU A 675 3.28 -15.66 27.45
C LEU A 675 2.55 -16.18 28.70
N VAL A 676 2.60 -15.46 29.81
CA VAL A 676 1.81 -15.76 31.03
C VAL A 676 0.36 -15.30 30.88
N SER A 677 0.09 -14.24 30.10
CA SER A 677 -1.26 -13.89 29.64
C SER A 677 -1.89 -15.02 28.81
N SER A 678 -1.10 -15.71 27.99
CA SER A 678 -1.52 -16.86 27.19
C SER A 678 -1.69 -18.15 28.01
N GLY A 679 -2.05 -19.26 27.33
CA GLY A 679 -2.08 -20.62 27.90
C GLY A 679 -0.70 -21.28 28.06
N LEU A 680 0.41 -20.61 27.71
CA LEU A 680 1.74 -21.11 28.05
C LEU A 680 2.06 -21.02 29.54
N ARG A 681 1.30 -20.24 30.32
CA ARG A 681 1.41 -20.22 31.78
C ARG A 681 1.37 -21.63 32.35
N GLU A 682 0.42 -22.44 31.93
CA GLU A 682 0.23 -23.81 32.41
C GLU A 682 1.38 -24.74 32.00
N THR A 683 1.99 -24.50 30.82
CA THR A 683 3.20 -25.17 30.32
C THR A 683 4.45 -24.77 31.12
N ILE A 684 4.63 -23.48 31.43
CA ILE A 684 5.73 -22.98 32.28
C ILE A 684 5.58 -23.52 33.70
N ARG A 685 4.37 -23.41 34.27
CA ARG A 685 3.99 -23.94 35.59
C ARG A 685 4.30 -25.44 35.71
N TYR A 686 4.06 -26.24 34.66
CA TYR A 686 4.41 -27.67 34.63
C TYR A 686 5.91 -27.92 34.81
N VAL A 687 6.76 -27.13 34.15
CA VAL A 687 8.23 -27.24 34.21
C VAL A 687 8.74 -26.80 35.60
N VAL A 688 8.19 -25.70 36.14
CA VAL A 688 8.56 -25.15 37.45
C VAL A 688 8.08 -26.03 38.61
N GLU A 689 6.88 -26.62 38.52
CA GLU A 689 6.33 -27.61 39.47
C GLU A 689 7.26 -28.82 39.69
N ARG A 690 8.11 -29.15 38.71
CA ARG A 690 8.99 -30.33 38.69
C ARG A 690 10.44 -30.07 39.12
N ASP A 691 10.79 -28.84 39.49
CA ASP A 691 12.20 -28.39 39.63
C ASP A 691 13.03 -28.77 38.39
N ALA A 692 12.46 -28.61 37.19
CA ALA A 692 13.16 -28.91 35.93
C ALA A 692 13.97 -27.71 35.40
N VAL A 693 13.89 -26.55 36.07
CA VAL A 693 14.67 -25.32 35.81
C VAL A 693 15.09 -24.68 37.13
N ASP A 694 16.25 -24.01 37.13
CA ASP A 694 16.92 -23.55 38.35
C ASP A 694 16.74 -22.07 38.63
N CYS A 695 16.53 -21.27 37.59
CA CYS A 695 16.41 -19.81 37.68
C CYS A 695 15.36 -19.32 36.67
N ILE A 696 14.54 -18.34 37.06
CA ILE A 696 13.54 -17.72 36.19
C ILE A 696 13.84 -16.22 36.04
N VAL A 697 13.64 -15.67 34.84
CA VAL A 697 13.59 -14.22 34.61
C VAL A 697 12.34 -13.87 33.80
N THR A 698 11.62 -12.83 34.22
CA THR A 698 10.46 -12.30 33.47
C THR A 698 10.26 -10.79 33.72
N SER A 699 9.27 -10.16 33.10
CA SER A 699 8.81 -8.78 33.36
C SER A 699 7.64 -8.77 34.36
N ALA A 700 7.27 -7.60 34.91
CA ALA A 700 6.24 -7.50 35.95
C ALA A 700 4.90 -8.14 35.54
N GLY A 701 4.45 -7.89 34.30
CA GLY A 701 3.29 -8.56 33.68
C GLY A 701 3.34 -10.10 33.75
N GLY A 702 4.53 -10.71 33.67
CA GLY A 702 4.74 -12.16 33.75
C GLY A 702 4.72 -12.73 35.17
N ILE A 703 4.50 -11.87 36.18
CA ILE A 703 4.34 -12.20 37.59
C ILE A 703 2.91 -11.87 38.02
N GLU A 704 2.44 -10.65 37.75
CA GLU A 704 1.10 -10.23 38.14
C GLU A 704 0.01 -11.03 37.43
N GLU A 705 0.14 -11.36 36.14
CA GLU A 705 -0.88 -12.22 35.48
C GLU A 705 -0.90 -13.65 36.01
N ASP A 706 0.20 -14.16 36.58
CA ASP A 706 0.22 -15.47 37.22
C ASP A 706 -0.62 -15.49 38.51
N PHE A 707 -0.56 -14.39 39.28
CA PHE A 707 -1.37 -14.18 40.49
C PHE A 707 -2.82 -13.80 40.15
N ILE A 708 -3.04 -12.87 39.22
CA ILE A 708 -4.36 -12.43 38.77
C ILE A 708 -5.17 -13.62 38.26
N LYS A 709 -4.57 -14.54 37.48
CA LYS A 709 -5.24 -15.77 37.01
C LYS A 709 -5.61 -16.77 38.12
N CYS A 710 -5.08 -16.61 39.33
CA CYS A 710 -5.54 -17.35 40.51
C CYS A 710 -6.76 -16.69 41.19
N LEU A 711 -7.10 -15.45 40.85
CA LEU A 711 -8.23 -14.68 41.37
C LEU A 711 -9.38 -14.60 40.36
N CYS A 712 -9.08 -14.23 39.11
CA CYS A 712 -10.05 -14.02 38.02
C CYS A 712 -9.49 -14.46 36.66
N PRO A 713 -10.31 -15.02 35.74
CA PRO A 713 -9.85 -15.54 34.46
C PRO A 713 -9.53 -14.47 33.42
N THR A 714 -8.63 -14.81 32.49
CA THR A 714 -8.39 -14.11 31.21
C THR A 714 -9.19 -14.81 30.10
N PHE A 715 -9.75 -14.04 29.16
CA PHE A 715 -10.64 -14.55 28.10
C PHE A 715 -10.01 -14.43 26.70
N LEU A 716 -10.53 -15.21 25.75
CA LEU A 716 -10.27 -15.00 24.32
C LEU A 716 -11.09 -13.82 23.78
N GLY A 717 -10.49 -13.08 22.86
CA GLY A 717 -11.08 -12.02 22.05
C GLY A 717 -10.43 -12.00 20.67
N ASP A 718 -10.20 -10.82 20.10
CA ASP A 718 -9.55 -10.65 18.79
C ASP A 718 -8.63 -9.41 18.76
N PHE A 719 -7.59 -9.44 17.92
CA PHE A 719 -6.62 -8.36 17.75
C PHE A 719 -7.25 -7.05 17.24
N SER A 720 -8.32 -7.13 16.46
CA SER A 720 -9.03 -5.98 15.87
C SER A 720 -9.94 -5.24 16.85
N LEU A 721 -10.21 -5.77 18.05
CA LEU A 721 -11.17 -5.19 18.98
C LEU A 721 -10.78 -3.75 19.38
N ALA A 722 -11.63 -2.80 18.97
CA ALA A 722 -11.39 -1.37 19.05
C ALA A 722 -11.19 -0.87 20.49
N GLY A 723 -10.02 -0.30 20.79
CA GLY A 723 -9.60 0.09 22.14
C GLY A 723 -10.57 1.04 22.85
N LYS A 724 -11.19 1.98 22.12
CA LYS A 724 -12.23 2.89 22.66
C LYS A 724 -13.44 2.13 23.22
N ALA A 725 -13.93 1.13 22.48
CA ALA A 725 -15.10 0.34 22.85
C ALA A 725 -14.80 -0.65 23.99
N LEU A 726 -13.56 -1.15 24.08
CA LEU A 726 -13.09 -1.97 25.20
C LEU A 726 -12.91 -1.13 26.47
N ARG A 727 -12.21 0.02 26.39
CA ARG A 727 -11.99 0.90 27.55
C ARG A 727 -13.30 1.43 28.14
N ALA A 728 -14.28 1.76 27.30
CA ALA A 728 -15.63 2.16 27.73
C ALA A 728 -16.42 1.05 28.46
N LYS A 729 -15.97 -0.22 28.37
CA LYS A 729 -16.55 -1.39 29.04
C LYS A 729 -15.69 -1.92 30.19
N GLY A 730 -14.58 -1.25 30.54
CA GLY A 730 -13.62 -1.77 31.52
C GLY A 730 -12.93 -3.06 31.06
N LEU A 731 -12.68 -3.22 29.76
CA LEU A 731 -11.93 -4.37 29.21
C LEU A 731 -10.55 -3.91 28.72
N ASN A 732 -9.51 -4.62 29.15
CA ASN A 732 -8.13 -4.41 28.72
C ASN A 732 -7.74 -5.52 27.73
N ARG A 733 -6.97 -5.21 26.68
CA ARG A 733 -6.63 -6.17 25.60
C ARG A 733 -5.14 -6.44 25.51
N ILE A 734 -4.78 -7.71 25.37
CA ILE A 734 -3.41 -8.20 25.25
C ILE A 734 -3.35 -9.12 24.03
N GLY A 735 -2.95 -8.57 22.88
CA GLY A 735 -3.07 -9.26 21.59
C GLY A 735 -4.54 -9.55 21.24
N ASN A 736 -4.90 -10.83 21.17
CA ASN A 736 -6.27 -11.36 21.05
C ASN A 736 -6.85 -11.86 22.39
N LEU A 737 -6.31 -11.45 23.54
CA LEU A 737 -6.81 -11.80 24.87
C LEU A 737 -7.49 -10.60 25.53
N LEU A 738 -8.46 -10.86 26.41
CA LEU A 738 -9.21 -9.85 27.17
C LEU A 738 -9.11 -10.09 28.68
N VAL A 739 -8.69 -9.07 29.41
CA VAL A 739 -8.62 -9.03 30.88
C VAL A 739 -9.63 -7.97 31.36
N PRO A 740 -10.73 -8.35 32.03
CA PRO A 740 -11.63 -7.39 32.67
C PRO A 740 -10.91 -6.55 33.72
N ASN A 741 -11.29 -5.29 33.90
CA ASN A 741 -10.61 -4.41 34.87
C ASN A 741 -10.84 -4.87 36.32
N ASP A 742 -11.97 -5.54 36.58
CA ASP A 742 -12.31 -6.13 37.88
C ASP A 742 -11.24 -7.13 38.36
N ASN A 743 -10.53 -7.80 37.43
CA ASN A 743 -9.39 -8.67 37.74
C ASN A 743 -8.26 -7.92 38.47
N TYR A 744 -8.01 -6.66 38.10
CA TYR A 744 -6.99 -5.81 38.74
C TYR A 744 -7.49 -5.21 40.06
N CYS A 745 -8.80 -4.98 40.20
CA CYS A 745 -9.40 -4.60 41.49
C CYS A 745 -9.32 -5.75 42.52
N ALA A 746 -9.59 -6.98 42.11
CA ALA A 746 -9.38 -8.17 42.95
C ALA A 746 -7.89 -8.36 43.33
N PHE A 747 -6.97 -7.97 42.45
CA PHE A 747 -5.53 -7.99 42.71
C PHE A 747 -5.11 -6.90 43.72
N GLU A 748 -5.68 -5.70 43.66
CA GLU A 748 -5.51 -4.65 44.66
C GLU A 748 -5.96 -5.12 46.06
N GLU A 749 -7.17 -5.67 46.16
CA GLU A 749 -7.75 -6.20 47.42
C GLU A 749 -6.87 -7.30 48.04
N TRP A 750 -6.26 -8.15 47.21
CA TRP A 750 -5.36 -9.22 47.65
C TRP A 750 -3.96 -8.72 48.02
N LEU A 751 -3.39 -7.79 47.24
CA LEU A 751 -1.99 -7.38 47.36
C LEU A 751 -1.74 -6.35 48.47
N MET A 752 -2.66 -5.39 48.68
CA MET A 752 -2.47 -4.30 49.64
C MET A 752 -2.15 -4.77 51.08
N PRO A 753 -2.87 -5.76 51.67
CA PRO A 753 -2.55 -6.27 53.01
C PRO A 753 -1.18 -6.96 53.10
N ILE A 754 -0.67 -7.48 51.98
CA ILE A 754 0.66 -8.10 51.91
C ILE A 754 1.74 -7.01 51.87
N LEU A 755 1.54 -5.94 51.09
CA LEU A 755 2.45 -4.80 51.05
C LEU A 755 2.56 -4.09 52.41
N ASP A 756 1.45 -3.96 53.13
CA ASP A 756 1.41 -3.49 54.52
C ASP A 756 2.26 -4.33 55.48
N GLN A 757 2.37 -5.62 55.24
CA GLN A 757 3.18 -6.53 56.06
C GLN A 757 4.65 -6.53 55.62
N CYS A 758 4.92 -6.45 54.31
CA CYS A 758 6.27 -6.26 53.77
C CYS A 758 6.89 -4.93 54.26
N LEU A 759 6.11 -3.85 54.35
CA LEU A 759 6.59 -2.56 54.86
C LEU A 759 6.98 -2.64 56.35
N LYS A 760 6.17 -3.29 57.19
CA LYS A 760 6.52 -3.52 58.62
C LYS A 760 7.78 -4.37 58.78
N GLU A 761 7.95 -5.38 57.92
CA GLU A 761 9.18 -6.19 57.88
C GLU A 761 10.39 -5.35 57.43
N GLN A 762 10.20 -4.41 56.51
CA GLN A 762 11.24 -3.47 56.08
C GLN A 762 11.62 -2.47 57.19
N GLU A 763 10.65 -1.94 57.93
CA GLU A 763 10.88 -1.07 59.10
C GLU A 763 11.59 -1.82 60.25
N ALA A 764 11.37 -3.13 60.37
CA ALA A 764 12.14 -4.02 61.24
C ALA A 764 13.55 -4.36 60.70
N GLY A 765 13.94 -3.84 59.52
CA GLY A 765 15.28 -3.95 58.96
C GLY A 765 15.44 -4.94 57.79
N PHE A 766 14.36 -5.58 57.31
CA PHE A 766 14.44 -6.47 56.16
C PHE A 766 14.66 -5.70 54.86
N GLN A 767 15.58 -6.17 54.00
CA GLN A 767 15.85 -5.55 52.70
C GLN A 767 15.12 -6.33 51.60
N TRP A 768 14.10 -5.72 51.02
CA TRP A 768 13.36 -6.30 49.89
C TRP A 768 14.08 -6.10 48.57
N THR A 769 13.95 -7.10 47.72
CA THR A 769 14.36 -7.12 46.32
C THR A 769 13.18 -7.64 45.50
N PRO A 770 13.17 -7.49 44.15
CA PRO A 770 12.16 -8.10 43.31
C PRO A 770 11.98 -9.60 43.59
N SER A 771 13.05 -10.40 43.58
CA SER A 771 12.94 -11.86 43.76
C SER A 771 12.47 -12.27 45.16
N LYS A 772 12.82 -11.52 46.21
CA LYS A 772 12.29 -11.74 47.57
C LYS A 772 10.79 -11.44 47.63
N LEU A 773 10.34 -10.34 47.02
CA LEU A 773 8.91 -9.99 46.97
C LEU A 773 8.12 -11.02 46.14
N ILE A 774 8.62 -11.45 44.99
CA ILE A 774 7.96 -12.46 44.15
C ILE A 774 7.87 -13.81 44.88
N SER A 775 8.92 -14.22 45.60
CA SER A 775 8.91 -15.40 46.46
C SER A 775 7.89 -15.29 47.60
N ARG A 776 7.79 -14.11 48.23
CA ARG A 776 6.74 -13.80 49.23
C ARG A 776 5.34 -13.91 48.63
N LEU A 777 5.09 -13.33 47.47
CA LEU A 777 3.78 -13.38 46.80
C LEU A 777 3.42 -14.81 46.34
N GLY A 778 4.40 -15.59 45.86
CA GLY A 778 4.24 -17.02 45.57
C GLY A 778 3.85 -17.86 46.80
N LYS A 779 4.35 -17.49 47.99
CA LYS A 779 3.90 -18.08 49.26
C LYS A 779 2.46 -17.69 49.60
N GLU A 780 2.11 -16.41 49.51
CA GLU A 780 0.79 -15.90 49.95
C GLU A 780 -0.36 -16.28 49.00
N ILE A 781 -0.12 -16.41 47.68
CA ILE A 781 -1.19 -16.83 46.74
C ILE A 781 -1.61 -18.29 46.99
N ASN A 782 -0.68 -19.12 47.48
CA ASN A 782 -0.88 -20.50 47.95
C ASN A 782 -1.64 -21.44 46.98
N ASN A 783 -1.68 -21.10 45.68
CA ASN A 783 -2.44 -21.82 44.65
C ASN A 783 -1.51 -22.62 43.72
N LYS A 784 -1.80 -23.91 43.52
CA LYS A 784 -1.03 -24.84 42.66
C LYS A 784 -1.11 -24.55 41.16
N ASP A 785 -1.98 -23.64 40.76
CA ASP A 785 -2.06 -23.18 39.37
C ASP A 785 -1.05 -22.06 39.06
N SER A 786 -0.48 -21.41 40.10
CA SER A 786 0.53 -20.35 39.96
C SER A 786 1.94 -20.91 39.69
N ILE A 787 2.64 -20.33 38.72
CA ILE A 787 4.08 -20.51 38.50
C ILE A 787 4.87 -20.06 39.73
N CYS A 788 4.58 -18.87 40.25
CA CYS A 788 5.31 -18.26 41.37
C CYS A 788 5.15 -19.05 42.68
N TYR A 789 3.99 -19.70 42.89
CA TYR A 789 3.80 -20.66 43.98
C TYR A 789 4.79 -21.83 43.90
N TRP A 790 4.91 -22.46 42.73
CA TRP A 790 5.86 -23.57 42.55
C TRP A 790 7.31 -23.11 42.61
N ALA A 791 7.62 -21.91 42.10
CA ALA A 791 8.94 -21.31 42.20
C ALA A 791 9.34 -21.11 43.68
N TYR A 792 8.43 -20.59 44.51
CA TYR A 792 8.60 -20.54 45.96
C TYR A 792 8.76 -21.93 46.59
N LYS A 793 7.92 -22.92 46.23
CA LYS A 793 7.98 -24.27 46.81
C LYS A 793 9.26 -25.04 46.50
N ASN A 794 9.84 -24.82 45.32
CA ASN A 794 11.01 -25.55 44.83
C ASN A 794 12.33 -24.73 44.98
N ASN A 795 12.31 -23.62 45.71
CA ASN A 795 13.45 -22.70 45.84
C ASN A 795 14.05 -22.28 44.48
N ILE A 796 13.20 -21.90 43.53
CA ILE A 796 13.59 -21.33 42.22
C ILE A 796 13.40 -19.80 42.32
N PRO A 797 14.49 -19.00 42.25
CA PRO A 797 14.36 -17.55 42.27
C PRO A 797 13.76 -17.05 40.95
N VAL A 798 12.87 -16.08 41.06
CA VAL A 798 12.27 -15.34 39.94
C VAL A 798 12.83 -13.92 39.97
N PHE A 799 13.65 -13.54 38.99
CA PHE A 799 14.22 -12.20 38.91
C PHE A 799 13.42 -11.30 37.95
N CYS A 800 13.18 -10.06 38.37
CA CYS A 800 12.53 -9.04 37.55
C CYS A 800 13.09 -7.65 37.89
N PRO A 801 14.15 -7.18 37.21
CA PRO A 801 14.75 -5.86 37.49
C PRO A 801 13.77 -4.70 37.33
N ALA A 802 12.79 -4.81 36.41
CA ALA A 802 11.74 -3.83 36.18
C ALA A 802 10.38 -4.27 36.79
N LEU A 803 10.37 -4.69 38.06
CA LEU A 803 9.14 -5.18 38.73
C LEU A 803 8.05 -4.09 38.89
N THR A 804 8.39 -2.82 38.71
CA THR A 804 7.46 -1.68 38.75
C THR A 804 6.79 -1.38 37.40
N ASP A 805 7.07 -2.14 36.35
CA ASP A 805 6.57 -1.92 34.98
C ASP A 805 5.30 -2.75 34.70
N GLY A 806 4.24 -2.51 35.48
CA GLY A 806 2.98 -3.27 35.45
C GLY A 806 2.03 -2.87 36.58
N SER A 807 0.90 -3.56 36.70
CA SER A 807 -0.11 -3.34 37.75
C SER A 807 0.45 -3.55 39.17
N LEU A 808 1.43 -4.43 39.36
CA LEU A 808 2.14 -4.54 40.64
C LEU A 808 2.88 -3.23 40.99
N GLY A 809 3.38 -2.52 39.97
CA GLY A 809 3.90 -1.15 40.09
C GLY A 809 2.84 -0.12 40.48
N ASP A 810 1.64 -0.16 39.89
CA ASP A 810 0.51 0.69 40.28
C ASP A 810 0.16 0.49 41.76
N MET A 811 0.11 -0.77 42.22
CA MET A 811 -0.19 -1.09 43.62
C MET A 811 0.93 -0.63 44.58
N LEU A 812 2.20 -0.78 44.20
CA LEU A 812 3.33 -0.20 44.95
C LEU A 812 3.23 1.34 45.02
N TYR A 813 2.81 1.99 43.93
CA TYR A 813 2.60 3.44 43.88
C TYR A 813 1.48 3.87 44.83
N PHE A 814 0.27 3.31 44.70
CA PHE A 814 -0.86 3.65 45.58
C PHE A 814 -0.54 3.33 47.06
N HIS A 815 0.13 2.21 47.33
CA HIS A 815 0.61 1.86 48.67
C HIS A 815 1.56 2.90 49.24
N SER A 816 2.51 3.39 48.44
CA SER A 816 3.48 4.43 48.86
C SER A 816 2.84 5.79 49.13
N VAL A 817 1.73 6.11 48.44
CA VAL A 817 0.96 7.34 48.68
C VAL A 817 0.16 7.25 49.99
N MET A 818 -0.37 6.07 50.32
CA MET A 818 -1.05 5.82 51.60
C MET A 818 -0.08 5.70 52.78
N ASN A 819 1.07 5.05 52.58
CA ASN A 819 2.04 4.67 53.62
C ASN A 819 3.44 5.27 53.36
N SER A 820 3.50 6.59 53.14
CA SER A 820 4.76 7.30 52.80
C SER A 820 5.87 7.08 53.85
N PRO A 821 7.11 6.72 53.46
CA PRO A 821 7.68 6.77 52.11
C PRO A 821 7.54 5.47 51.28
N GLY A 822 6.79 4.47 51.75
CA GLY A 822 6.52 3.23 51.02
C GLY A 822 7.62 2.16 51.04
N LEU A 823 7.33 1.06 50.36
CA LEU A 823 8.24 -0.08 50.19
C LEU A 823 9.40 0.28 49.23
N LYS A 824 10.60 -0.25 49.49
CA LYS A 824 11.79 -0.07 48.66
C LYS A 824 12.29 -1.42 48.18
N LEU A 825 12.52 -1.55 46.88
CA LEU A 825 13.04 -2.76 46.25
C LEU A 825 14.45 -2.48 45.74
N ASP A 826 15.46 -3.14 46.28
CA ASP A 826 16.81 -3.09 45.72
C ASP A 826 16.96 -4.09 44.56
N ILE A 827 17.52 -3.59 43.46
CA ILE A 827 17.86 -4.37 42.26
C ILE A 827 19.34 -4.78 42.24
N VAL A 828 20.20 -4.17 43.06
CA VAL A 828 21.64 -4.44 43.10
C VAL A 828 21.93 -5.77 43.80
N GLU A 829 21.23 -6.08 44.90
CA GLU A 829 21.30 -7.39 45.54
C GLU A 829 20.78 -8.51 44.61
N ASP A 830 19.66 -8.31 43.93
CA ASP A 830 19.14 -9.28 42.94
C ASP A 830 20.11 -9.50 41.76
N LEU A 831 20.74 -8.43 41.25
CA LEU A 831 21.79 -8.52 40.24
C LEU A 831 23.01 -9.31 40.73
N ARG A 832 23.39 -9.17 42.01
CA ARG A 832 24.45 -9.99 42.62
C ARG A 832 24.03 -11.45 42.70
N HIS A 833 22.78 -11.76 43.06
CA HIS A 833 22.28 -13.12 43.17
C HIS A 833 22.29 -13.86 41.83
N ILE A 834 21.70 -13.30 40.78
CA ILE A 834 21.65 -13.96 39.45
C ILE A 834 23.05 -14.12 38.83
N ASN A 835 23.90 -13.09 38.93
CA ASN A 835 25.28 -13.17 38.42
C ASN A 835 26.10 -14.21 39.21
N THR A 836 25.95 -14.27 40.54
CA THR A 836 26.68 -15.25 41.37
C THR A 836 26.19 -16.68 41.13
N MET A 837 24.90 -16.87 40.85
CA MET A 837 24.36 -18.17 40.42
C MET A 837 25.00 -18.61 39.10
N ALA A 838 25.09 -17.73 38.10
CA ALA A 838 25.78 -18.04 36.85
C ALA A 838 27.28 -18.35 37.06
N VAL A 839 28.01 -17.53 37.83
CA VAL A 839 29.43 -17.77 38.15
C VAL A 839 29.66 -19.11 38.87
N LYS A 840 28.74 -19.52 39.76
CA LYS A 840 28.78 -20.84 40.42
C LYS A 840 28.19 -21.99 39.58
N SER A 841 27.71 -21.77 38.35
CA SER A 841 27.11 -22.84 37.52
C SER A 841 28.18 -23.67 36.80
N PHE A 842 28.28 -24.96 37.11
CA PHE A 842 29.26 -25.89 36.51
C PHE A 842 29.13 -25.92 34.98
N LYS A 843 27.97 -26.38 34.48
CA LYS A 843 27.43 -26.05 33.14
C LYS A 843 26.25 -25.10 33.29
N SER A 844 25.90 -24.33 32.26
CA SER A 844 24.61 -23.62 32.20
C SER A 844 23.90 -23.76 30.86
N GLY A 845 22.58 -23.93 30.95
CA GLY A 845 21.66 -23.93 29.81
C GLY A 845 20.74 -22.71 29.88
N VAL A 846 20.46 -22.07 28.75
CA VAL A 846 19.51 -20.95 28.66
C VAL A 846 18.37 -21.28 27.68
N ILE A 847 17.13 -21.13 28.16
CA ILE A 847 15.91 -21.29 27.37
C ILE A 847 15.16 -19.97 27.45
N ILE A 848 15.06 -19.23 26.34
CA ILE A 848 14.51 -17.86 26.33
C ILE A 848 13.37 -17.75 25.33
N LEU A 849 12.17 -17.49 25.86
CA LEU A 849 10.93 -17.30 25.12
C LEU A 849 10.64 -15.79 25.01
N GLY A 850 10.72 -15.22 23.81
CA GLY A 850 10.65 -13.77 23.60
C GLY A 850 12.01 -13.05 23.64
N GLY A 851 12.03 -11.81 24.12
CA GLY A 851 13.18 -10.90 23.99
C GLY A 851 13.31 -9.89 25.13
N GLY A 852 13.75 -8.67 24.81
CA GLY A 852 13.82 -7.54 25.73
C GLY A 852 14.71 -7.76 26.96
N MET A 853 14.34 -7.12 28.08
CA MET A 853 15.03 -7.23 29.38
C MET A 853 15.32 -8.69 29.76
N VAL A 854 14.34 -9.58 29.55
CA VAL A 854 14.41 -10.99 29.94
C VAL A 854 15.54 -11.71 29.22
N LYS A 855 15.63 -11.56 27.88
CA LYS A 855 16.73 -12.09 27.09
C LYS A 855 18.06 -11.50 27.52
N HIS A 856 18.15 -10.18 27.63
CA HIS A 856 19.42 -9.52 27.93
C HIS A 856 19.94 -9.90 29.32
N HIS A 857 19.08 -9.97 30.34
CA HIS A 857 19.48 -10.20 31.73
C HIS A 857 20.03 -11.62 31.96
N ILE A 858 19.39 -12.66 31.42
CA ILE A 858 19.93 -14.04 31.47
C ILE A 858 21.29 -14.14 30.77
N ASN A 859 21.38 -13.58 29.56
CA ASN A 859 22.62 -13.61 28.77
C ASN A 859 23.75 -12.80 29.45
N ASN A 860 23.43 -11.67 30.10
CA ASN A 860 24.39 -10.85 30.84
C ASN A 860 24.83 -11.49 32.17
N ALA A 861 24.00 -12.32 32.80
CA ALA A 861 24.45 -13.16 33.92
C ALA A 861 25.43 -14.24 33.42
N ASN A 862 25.13 -14.89 32.29
CA ASN A 862 25.99 -15.92 31.71
C ASN A 862 27.32 -15.38 31.12
N LEU A 863 27.38 -14.09 30.75
CA LEU A 863 28.65 -13.40 30.46
C LEU A 863 29.66 -13.53 31.61
N MET A 864 29.20 -13.50 32.87
CA MET A 864 30.06 -13.56 34.06
C MET A 864 30.79 -14.91 34.24
N ARG A 865 30.35 -15.96 33.54
CA ARG A 865 31.01 -17.29 33.47
C ARG A 865 31.65 -17.59 32.10
N ASN A 866 31.88 -16.54 31.30
CA ASN A 866 32.33 -16.60 29.92
C ASN A 866 31.41 -17.45 29.02
N GLY A 867 30.11 -17.16 29.10
CA GLY A 867 29.05 -17.66 28.21
C GLY A 867 28.29 -18.88 28.74
N SER A 868 27.06 -19.08 28.23
CA SER A 868 26.30 -20.32 28.40
C SER A 868 26.89 -21.49 27.59
N ASP A 869 26.70 -22.72 28.09
CA ASP A 869 27.12 -23.95 27.39
C ASP A 869 26.09 -24.40 26.35
N TYR A 870 24.80 -24.35 26.72
CA TYR A 870 23.67 -24.71 25.85
C TYR A 870 22.71 -23.52 25.72
N THR A 871 22.17 -23.28 24.52
CA THR A 871 21.39 -22.05 24.26
C THR A 871 20.24 -22.30 23.29
N VAL A 872 19.00 -22.00 23.71
CA VAL A 872 17.80 -22.05 22.87
C VAL A 872 16.98 -20.76 23.03
N PHE A 873 16.81 -20.03 21.92
CA PHE A 873 15.92 -18.88 21.82
C PHE A 873 14.68 -19.22 20.98
N VAL A 874 13.49 -18.80 21.44
CA VAL A 874 12.22 -18.92 20.70
C VAL A 874 11.57 -17.55 20.67
N ASN A 875 11.71 -16.81 19.57
CA ASN A 875 11.10 -15.48 19.44
C ASN A 875 10.86 -15.07 17.97
N THR A 876 10.02 -14.05 17.80
CA THR A 876 9.65 -13.47 16.50
C THR A 876 10.52 -12.27 16.08
N GLY A 877 11.50 -11.87 16.91
CA GLY A 877 12.36 -10.72 16.65
C GLY A 877 13.32 -10.97 15.49
N GLN A 878 13.54 -9.95 14.66
CA GLN A 878 14.35 -10.02 13.44
C GLN A 878 15.62 -9.15 13.57
N GLU A 879 16.72 -9.54 12.94
CA GLU A 879 18.03 -8.89 13.17
C GLU A 879 18.17 -7.50 12.53
N PHE A 880 17.31 -7.13 11.59
CA PHE A 880 17.48 -5.91 10.78
C PHE A 880 17.32 -4.59 11.55
N ASP A 881 16.65 -4.62 12.71
CA ASP A 881 16.43 -3.45 13.57
C ASP A 881 17.57 -3.16 14.55
N GLY A 882 18.57 -4.06 14.64
CA GLY A 882 19.69 -3.95 15.58
C GLY A 882 19.32 -4.16 17.06
N SER A 883 18.16 -4.72 17.37
CA SER A 883 17.72 -4.96 18.74
C SER A 883 18.29 -6.25 19.34
N ASP A 884 18.61 -6.26 20.64
CA ASP A 884 18.98 -7.51 21.35
C ASP A 884 17.83 -8.55 21.24
N SER A 885 16.57 -8.12 21.20
CA SER A 885 15.42 -9.00 20.93
C SER A 885 15.55 -9.76 19.60
N GLY A 886 15.95 -9.07 18.53
CA GLY A 886 16.08 -9.58 17.18
C GLY A 886 17.37 -10.37 16.91
N ALA A 887 18.46 -10.02 17.62
CA ALA A 887 19.79 -10.62 17.50
C ALA A 887 19.79 -12.15 17.37
N ARG A 888 20.65 -12.67 16.48
CA ARG A 888 20.95 -14.11 16.38
C ARG A 888 21.85 -14.56 17.54
N PRO A 889 21.86 -15.87 17.90
CA PRO A 889 22.73 -16.37 18.98
C PRO A 889 24.22 -16.09 18.76
N ASP A 890 24.66 -16.08 17.49
CA ASP A 890 26.02 -15.74 17.06
C ASP A 890 26.48 -14.34 17.53
N GLU A 891 25.57 -13.36 17.57
CA GLU A 891 25.89 -12.04 18.13
C GLU A 891 26.21 -12.14 19.63
N ALA A 892 25.47 -12.97 20.37
CA ALA A 892 25.71 -13.23 21.78
C ALA A 892 27.03 -14.00 22.02
N VAL A 893 27.53 -14.77 21.05
CA VAL A 893 28.88 -15.33 21.08
C VAL A 893 29.94 -14.22 20.97
N SER A 894 29.74 -13.21 20.11
CA SER A 894 30.71 -12.10 19.96
C SER A 894 30.90 -11.27 21.24
N TRP A 895 29.87 -11.21 22.09
CA TRP A 895 29.94 -10.60 23.43
C TRP A 895 30.50 -11.52 24.53
N GLY A 896 30.69 -12.82 24.28
CA GLY A 896 30.98 -13.81 25.33
C GLY A 896 29.78 -14.14 26.25
N LYS A 897 28.55 -13.77 25.84
CA LYS A 897 27.29 -14.12 26.53
C LYS A 897 26.90 -15.59 26.28
N VAL A 898 27.35 -16.17 25.15
CA VAL A 898 27.24 -17.58 24.76
C VAL A 898 28.66 -18.09 24.42
N ARG A 899 28.97 -19.37 24.67
CA ARG A 899 30.30 -19.94 24.36
C ARG A 899 30.49 -20.19 22.86
N SER A 900 31.72 -20.04 22.37
CA SER A 900 32.14 -20.36 21.00
C SER A 900 31.83 -21.81 20.59
N GLU A 901 31.89 -22.74 21.54
CA GLU A 901 31.63 -24.17 21.32
C GLU A 901 30.13 -24.52 21.36
N SER A 902 29.25 -23.56 21.70
CA SER A 902 27.82 -23.81 21.94
C SER A 902 27.05 -23.96 20.63
N LYS A 903 26.23 -25.02 20.50
CA LYS A 903 25.36 -25.24 19.33
C LYS A 903 24.05 -24.45 19.46
N ALA A 904 24.18 -23.15 19.66
CA ALA A 904 23.08 -22.26 20.02
C ALA A 904 22.00 -22.15 18.93
N VAL A 905 20.74 -22.44 19.28
CA VAL A 905 19.61 -22.51 18.34
C VAL A 905 18.67 -21.32 18.52
N LYS A 906 18.15 -20.75 17.42
CA LYS A 906 17.03 -19.82 17.43
C LYS A 906 15.88 -20.31 16.55
N VAL A 907 14.71 -20.51 17.15
CA VAL A 907 13.45 -20.80 16.44
C VAL A 907 12.71 -19.48 16.22
N PHE A 908 12.55 -19.08 14.95
CA PHE A 908 11.82 -17.88 14.57
C PHE A 908 10.32 -18.20 14.47
N ALA A 909 9.64 -18.21 15.62
CA ALA A 909 8.23 -18.55 15.74
C ALA A 909 7.58 -17.88 16.96
N ASP A 910 6.24 -17.84 16.97
CA ASP A 910 5.49 -17.56 18.20
C ASP A 910 5.65 -18.75 19.18
N ALA A 911 6.05 -18.46 20.41
CA ALA A 911 6.28 -19.47 21.44
C ALA A 911 5.01 -20.28 21.77
N THR A 912 3.81 -19.72 21.60
CA THR A 912 2.53 -20.41 21.87
C THR A 912 2.34 -21.65 21.00
N LEU A 913 2.91 -21.65 19.78
CA LEU A 913 2.82 -22.77 18.84
C LEU A 913 3.89 -23.85 19.12
N VAL A 914 5.10 -23.45 19.52
CA VAL A 914 6.26 -24.35 19.52
C VAL A 914 6.76 -24.76 20.90
N PHE A 915 6.60 -23.93 21.94
CA PHE A 915 7.07 -24.30 23.30
C PHE A 915 6.33 -25.51 23.90
N PRO A 916 5.00 -25.71 23.69
CA PRO A 916 4.33 -26.93 24.13
C PRO A 916 4.90 -28.19 23.45
N LEU A 917 5.32 -28.09 22.19
CA LEU A 917 5.94 -29.19 21.44
C LEU A 917 7.36 -29.50 21.96
N ILE A 918 8.13 -28.45 22.32
CA ILE A 918 9.43 -28.61 23.00
C ILE A 918 9.22 -29.35 24.33
N VAL A 919 8.33 -28.87 25.20
CA VAL A 919 8.07 -29.51 26.50
C VAL A 919 7.56 -30.95 26.35
N ALA A 920 6.72 -31.24 25.35
CA ALA A 920 6.24 -32.60 25.06
C ALA A 920 7.36 -33.57 24.64
N LYS A 921 8.34 -33.13 23.84
CA LYS A 921 9.47 -33.96 23.38
C LYS A 921 10.69 -33.94 24.31
N THR A 922 10.66 -33.13 25.38
CA THR A 922 11.76 -32.98 26.34
C THR A 922 11.27 -33.25 27.78
N PHE A 923 11.06 -32.21 28.59
CA PHE A 923 10.72 -32.27 30.02
C PHE A 923 9.58 -33.23 30.39
N ALA A 924 8.55 -33.37 29.54
CA ALA A 924 7.47 -34.31 29.79
C ALA A 924 7.89 -35.77 29.56
N LYS A 925 8.63 -36.04 28.47
CA LYS A 925 9.09 -37.38 28.11
C LYS A 925 10.09 -37.94 29.12
N THR A 926 11.01 -37.10 29.61
CA THR A 926 11.96 -37.47 30.68
C THR A 926 11.25 -37.83 32.00
N GLN A 927 10.03 -37.33 32.23
CA GLN A 927 9.21 -37.75 33.38
C GLN A 927 8.63 -39.16 33.18
N GLU A 928 8.15 -39.50 31.98
CA GLU A 928 7.60 -40.85 31.68
C GLU A 928 8.67 -41.94 31.80
N ASN A 929 9.92 -41.63 31.44
CA ASN A 929 11.08 -42.51 31.64
C ASN A 929 11.52 -42.63 33.12
N GLY A 930 11.08 -41.73 34.00
CA GLY A 930 11.47 -41.69 35.42
C GLY A 930 12.88 -41.14 35.70
N GLU A 931 13.49 -40.44 34.73
CA GLU A 931 14.85 -39.92 34.79
C GLU A 931 14.93 -38.61 35.61
N LEU A 932 13.90 -37.76 35.52
CA LEU A 932 13.69 -36.62 36.43
C LEU A 932 13.17 -37.09 37.79
N LYS A 933 14.10 -37.39 38.71
CA LYS A 933 13.79 -37.71 40.12
C LYS A 933 13.34 -36.45 40.89
N LYS A 934 12.40 -36.66 41.82
CA LYS A 934 11.97 -35.69 42.84
C LYS A 934 13.00 -35.55 43.97
#